data_AF-A0A2T4BLM2-F1
#
_entry.id   AF-A0A2T4BLM2-F1
#
_cell.length_a   1.000
_cell.length_b   1.000
_cell.length_c   1.000
_cell.angle_alpha   90.00
_cell.angle_beta   90.00
_cell.angle_gamma   90.00
#
_symmetry.space_group_name_H-M   'P 1'
#
loop_
_entity.id
_entity.type
_entity.pdbx_description
1 polymer ?
#
loop_
_entity_poly.entity_id
_entity_poly.type
_entity_poly.pdbx_seq_one_letter_code
_entity_poly.pdbx_strand_id
1 'polypeptide(L)'
;MLPKPDADYSPAPLNLQALPKPARLALRCQNVANSRQIGGRKTGGSQGCPYLASREKANGFADSTSAHEDYTPTWEDDVIPLIKSPHWVQGDPAKKGASWIKAMRYWGANHWSLDSYDDVKQRIVSIYHHLRSESMPVTNDPQDYWPESALEVLRKWANGGFPKTKSDVPVPKLIIPKPVEPRKTYKVREDIMSLSKDRLAEYQAQLDDVLKVGVLGSKWQELGLLHAEWCLHYQEATFLWHRAFLRYVEQLIGFPIPYWNGYSVGSAKSDSPHAGIPPCFFEDTYVHPKDGSIRPNPLKYALSLDGKSADGTSQYVTRDKVLAEGPSSAKWTAKICMMKLYHEQITNALKQSTFTSSETEEHLGIPWANIQTFSENQRDELYPHRFNFDGLFEQVHDNFHGWTGPDMADNTYTAFDPIFLSYHANMDRLAGMFMESHPENHFTSNFPLQPFIDNGTNISYDDPRRWIYTTIGDMAKDTRALGYMYGLPVSPDVYRPPSIIERGVRNLRPSGGRAVYIPKGVKISGKGDGVKSETNGVKASNAEPVAKIPFVVFTGVGCTASSYRIDVFAPDAQTLTPHVPDNPDFIGQVTRLGMGPGRAGVGLQNSGRCRKPAASRVLNAEKFADRLSAEDRVQIVVTDLQDGRQLTEEEYKELPGFQPEIIWLPKA
;
A
#
# COMPACT_ATOMS: atom_id res chain seq x y z
N MET A 1 -14.87 41.54 44.70
CA MET A 1 -13.54 42.09 44.44
C MET A 1 -12.90 41.29 43.33
N LEU A 2 -12.80 41.86 42.13
CA LEU A 2 -12.06 41.26 41.00
C LEU A 2 -10.56 41.49 41.21
N PRO A 3 -9.68 40.51 40.92
CA PRO A 3 -8.27 40.78 40.69
C PRO A 3 -8.02 41.13 39.21
N LYS A 4 -7.11 42.08 38.98
CA LYS A 4 -6.70 42.64 37.68
C LYS A 4 -5.87 41.68 36.81
N PRO A 5 -5.84 41.88 35.48
CA PRO A 5 -4.90 41.22 34.58
C PRO A 5 -3.54 41.95 34.54
N ASP A 6 -2.52 41.18 34.14
CA ASP A 6 -1.20 41.57 33.60
C ASP A 6 0.01 41.04 34.39
N ALA A 7 0.56 39.94 33.89
CA ALA A 7 1.99 39.66 33.89
C ALA A 7 2.33 38.87 32.62
N ASP A 8 3.06 39.51 31.71
CA ASP A 8 3.74 38.94 30.54
C ASP A 8 4.42 37.61 30.91
N TYR A 9 3.94 36.49 30.36
CA TYR A 9 4.69 35.24 30.29
C TYR A 9 5.09 35.00 28.84
N SER A 10 6.29 35.49 28.49
CA SER A 10 7.01 35.00 27.31
C SER A 10 7.22 33.48 27.45
N PRO A 11 6.89 32.66 26.43
CA PRO A 11 7.13 31.23 26.49
C PRO A 11 8.63 30.94 26.64
N ALA A 12 8.96 30.11 27.63
CA ALA A 12 10.32 29.68 27.89
C ALA A 12 10.93 29.08 26.60
N PRO A 13 12.18 29.42 26.24
CA PRO A 13 12.81 28.91 25.04
C PRO A 13 12.90 27.39 25.10
N LEU A 14 12.33 26.73 24.08
CA LEU A 14 12.49 25.32 23.79
C LEU A 14 13.97 24.94 23.89
N ASN A 15 14.31 24.11 24.88
CA ASN A 15 15.65 23.56 25.02
C ASN A 15 15.86 22.49 23.92
N LEU A 16 16.27 22.97 22.74
CA LEU A 16 16.58 22.23 21.51
C LEU A 16 17.64 21.13 21.66
N GLN A 17 18.28 20.97 22.83
CA GLN A 17 19.28 19.93 23.07
C GLN A 17 18.70 18.60 23.58
N ALA A 18 17.40 18.53 23.88
CA ALA A 18 16.77 17.31 24.43
C ALA A 18 16.00 16.45 23.41
N LEU A 19 16.03 16.78 22.11
CA LEU A 19 15.44 15.97 21.04
C LEU A 19 16.44 14.91 20.48
N PRO A 20 16.02 13.67 20.20
CA PRO A 20 16.86 12.70 19.50
C PRO A 20 17.22 13.19 18.09
N LYS A 21 18.49 13.02 17.73
CA LYS A 21 19.15 13.73 16.62
C LYS A 21 18.80 13.14 15.24
N PRO A 22 18.54 13.98 14.23
CA PRO A 22 18.30 13.58 12.84
C PRO A 22 19.57 13.06 12.13
N ALA A 23 19.37 12.17 11.15
CA ALA A 23 20.41 11.77 10.20
C ALA A 23 20.95 13.03 9.48
N ARG A 24 22.28 13.20 9.56
CA ARG A 24 23.02 14.36 9.08
C ARG A 24 22.96 14.48 7.55
N LEU A 25 21.96 15.18 7.02
CA LEU A 25 22.01 15.75 5.66
C LEU A 25 21.14 17.00 5.46
N ALA A 26 20.31 17.39 6.43
CA ALA A 26 19.42 18.56 6.32
C ALA A 26 19.87 19.82 7.11
N LEU A 27 21.07 19.84 7.72
CA LEU A 27 21.46 20.87 8.70
C LEU A 27 22.45 21.94 8.18
N ARG A 28 22.48 22.25 6.88
CA ARG A 28 23.31 23.36 6.34
C ARG A 28 22.60 24.34 5.40
N CYS A 29 21.28 24.47 5.48
CA CYS A 29 20.51 25.38 4.59
C CYS A 29 19.57 26.38 5.28
N GLN A 30 19.64 26.57 6.60
CA GLN A 30 18.71 27.48 7.31
C GLN A 30 19.32 28.82 7.80
N ASN A 31 20.63 29.08 7.60
CA ASN A 31 21.29 30.27 8.17
C ASN A 31 21.72 31.34 7.13
N VAL A 32 20.80 31.84 6.29
CA VAL A 32 21.07 33.07 5.49
C VAL A 32 19.94 34.11 5.56
N ALA A 33 18.86 33.88 6.32
CA ALA A 33 17.76 34.85 6.38
C ALA A 33 17.93 35.97 7.43
N ASN A 34 18.93 35.93 8.34
CA ASN A 34 19.00 36.86 9.49
C ASN A 34 20.26 37.73 9.60
N SER A 35 21.08 37.90 8.56
CA SER A 35 22.27 38.77 8.62
C SER A 35 22.33 39.83 7.52
N ARG A 36 21.34 40.74 7.53
CA ARG A 36 21.52 42.09 6.99
C ARG A 36 21.11 43.13 8.03
N GLN A 37 21.93 43.29 9.06
CA GLN A 37 22.31 44.60 9.59
C GLN A 37 23.40 44.46 10.65
N ILE A 38 24.31 45.45 10.66
CA ILE A 38 25.34 45.76 11.67
C ILE A 38 26.71 45.05 11.51
N GLY A 39 27.64 45.75 10.87
CA GLY A 39 28.89 46.21 11.52
C GLY A 39 30.09 45.25 11.68
N GLY A 40 30.91 45.17 10.64
CA GLY A 40 32.39 45.28 10.68
C GLY A 40 33.25 44.36 11.56
N ARG A 41 33.90 43.35 10.95
CA ARG A 41 35.38 43.19 10.87
C ARG A 41 35.74 41.94 10.04
N LYS A 42 36.76 42.08 9.18
CA LYS A 42 37.33 41.01 8.35
C LYS A 42 38.23 40.09 9.19
N THR A 43 37.98 38.78 9.16
CA THR A 43 39.03 37.72 9.25
C THR A 43 38.51 36.37 8.72
N GLY A 44 39.26 35.78 7.76
CA GLY A 44 39.55 34.34 7.70
C GLY A 44 38.49 33.36 7.19
N GLY A 45 38.54 33.09 5.86
CA GLY A 45 38.11 31.88 5.15
C GLY A 45 37.12 30.91 5.79
N SER A 46 35.83 31.05 5.47
CA SER A 46 34.85 29.96 5.61
C SER A 46 34.65 29.26 4.26
N GLN A 47 35.00 27.97 4.17
CA GLN A 47 34.58 27.09 3.08
C GLN A 47 33.04 27.00 3.07
N GLY A 48 32.43 27.68 2.09
CA GLY A 48 31.00 27.61 1.80
C GLY A 48 30.58 26.25 1.27
N CYS A 49 29.28 25.96 1.35
CA CYS A 49 28.66 24.70 0.95
C CYS A 49 28.79 24.47 -0.58
N PRO A 50 29.45 23.40 -1.04
CA PRO A 50 29.72 23.19 -2.47
C PRO A 50 28.50 22.75 -3.30
N TYR A 51 27.34 22.47 -2.69
CA TYR A 51 26.16 21.90 -3.38
C TYR A 51 25.00 22.88 -3.61
N LEU A 52 24.99 24.04 -2.95
CA LEU A 52 24.06 25.15 -3.28
C LEU A 52 24.68 26.15 -4.25
N ALA A 53 26.01 26.31 -4.24
CA ALA A 53 26.69 27.18 -5.21
C ALA A 53 26.58 26.69 -6.66
N SER A 54 26.34 25.38 -6.88
CA SER A 54 26.09 24.80 -8.20
C SER A 54 24.62 24.85 -8.62
N ARG A 55 23.67 24.83 -7.66
CA ARG A 55 22.23 24.85 -7.94
C ARG A 55 21.65 26.27 -8.00
N GLU A 56 22.17 27.22 -7.24
CA GLU A 56 21.85 28.66 -7.39
C GLU A 56 22.48 29.27 -8.65
N LYS A 57 23.63 28.74 -9.12
CA LYS A 57 24.16 29.11 -10.44
C LYS A 57 23.33 28.58 -11.61
N ALA A 58 22.56 27.51 -11.41
CA ALA A 58 21.68 26.94 -12.42
C ALA A 58 20.25 27.55 -12.40
N ASN A 59 19.81 28.10 -11.27
CA ASN A 59 18.47 28.69 -11.08
C ASN A 59 18.47 30.22 -10.87
N GLY A 60 19.56 30.91 -11.21
CA GLY A 60 19.66 32.36 -11.02
C GLY A 60 18.74 33.15 -11.96
N PHE A 61 17.50 33.42 -11.54
CA PHE A 61 16.78 34.60 -11.99
C PHE A 61 17.31 35.81 -11.22
N ALA A 62 18.11 36.62 -11.91
CA ALA A 62 18.08 38.05 -11.65
C ALA A 62 16.68 38.54 -12.06
N ASP A 63 16.05 39.26 -11.15
CA ASP A 63 14.85 40.04 -11.39
C ASP A 63 15.23 41.15 -12.39
N SER A 64 15.18 40.86 -13.69
CA SER A 64 15.29 41.85 -14.75
C SER A 64 13.99 41.84 -15.55
N THR A 65 13.18 42.84 -15.26
CA THR A 65 12.09 43.33 -16.09
C THR A 65 12.63 43.73 -17.47
N SER A 66 12.69 42.76 -18.38
CA SER A 66 12.74 43.02 -19.82
C SER A 66 11.85 42.01 -20.54
N ALA A 67 10.81 42.52 -21.20
CA ALA A 67 9.97 41.76 -22.10
C ALA A 67 10.85 41.09 -23.17
N HIS A 68 11.09 39.78 -23.04
CA HIS A 68 11.69 38.99 -24.10
C HIS A 68 10.59 38.53 -25.04
N GLU A 69 10.80 38.78 -26.33
CA GLU A 69 9.98 38.32 -27.45
C GLU A 69 9.56 36.85 -27.30
N ASP A 70 8.35 36.51 -27.79
CA ASP A 70 7.79 35.15 -27.81
C ASP A 70 8.65 34.21 -28.69
N TYR A 71 9.80 33.79 -28.17
CA TYR A 71 10.70 32.86 -28.83
C TYR A 71 10.07 31.46 -28.88
N THR A 72 9.86 30.95 -30.10
CA THR A 72 9.47 29.57 -30.34
C THR A 72 10.72 28.73 -30.62
N PRO A 73 11.04 27.75 -29.75
CA PRO A 73 12.24 26.92 -29.94
C PRO A 73 12.15 26.07 -31.21
N THR A 74 13.29 25.69 -31.79
CA THR A 74 13.41 24.85 -33.00
C THR A 74 14.02 23.49 -32.68
N TRP A 75 13.82 22.52 -33.58
CA TRP A 75 14.42 21.20 -33.42
C TRP A 75 15.96 21.27 -33.41
N GLU A 76 16.55 21.94 -34.39
CA GLU A 76 17.99 21.93 -34.63
C GLU A 76 18.78 22.77 -33.62
N ASP A 77 18.24 23.91 -33.20
CA ASP A 77 18.96 24.84 -32.32
C ASP A 77 18.67 24.59 -30.83
N ASP A 78 17.47 24.10 -30.50
CA ASP A 78 17.02 24.03 -29.10
C ASP A 78 16.73 22.62 -28.63
N VAL A 79 16.01 21.78 -29.39
CA VAL A 79 15.58 20.46 -28.89
C VAL A 79 16.67 19.40 -29.01
N ILE A 80 17.28 19.25 -30.19
CA ILE A 80 18.31 18.23 -30.41
C ILE A 80 19.56 18.41 -29.53
N PRO A 81 20.00 19.64 -29.16
CA PRO A 81 21.11 19.81 -28.24
C PRO A 81 20.80 19.34 -26.82
N LEU A 82 19.55 19.51 -26.34
CA LEU A 82 19.13 18.99 -25.03
C LEU A 82 19.22 17.45 -24.99
N ILE A 83 19.11 16.78 -26.13
CA ILE A 83 19.20 15.32 -26.25
C ILE A 83 20.65 14.87 -26.46
N LYS A 84 21.38 15.49 -27.41
CA LYS A 84 22.74 15.07 -27.80
C LYS A 84 23.81 15.51 -26.81
N SER A 85 23.65 16.67 -26.20
CA SER A 85 24.64 17.27 -25.30
C SER A 85 23.93 18.07 -24.20
N PRO A 86 23.17 17.40 -23.32
CA PRO A 86 22.38 18.04 -22.26
C PRO A 86 23.27 18.90 -21.35
N HIS A 87 23.04 20.21 -21.31
CA HIS A 87 23.91 21.16 -20.61
C HIS A 87 23.90 21.04 -19.08
N TRP A 88 22.91 20.33 -18.51
CA TRP A 88 22.72 20.21 -17.06
C TRP A 88 23.37 18.96 -16.45
N VAL A 89 23.81 17.99 -17.26
CA VAL A 89 24.38 16.75 -16.73
C VAL A 89 25.85 16.92 -16.32
N GLN A 90 26.27 16.18 -15.29
CA GLN A 90 27.68 16.12 -14.91
C GLN A 90 28.48 15.17 -15.80
N GLY A 91 29.77 15.45 -15.95
CA GLY A 91 30.70 14.63 -16.73
C GLY A 91 30.76 15.08 -18.19
N ASP A 92 30.68 14.13 -19.12
CA ASP A 92 30.72 14.38 -20.57
C ASP A 92 29.28 14.36 -21.12
N PRO A 93 28.67 15.52 -21.44
CA PRO A 93 27.31 15.61 -21.92
C PRO A 93 27.08 14.88 -23.24
N ALA A 94 28.04 14.94 -24.17
CA ALA A 94 27.93 14.28 -25.47
C ALA A 94 27.88 12.76 -25.32
N LYS A 95 28.69 12.22 -24.39
CA LYS A 95 28.67 10.79 -24.05
C LYS A 95 27.37 10.37 -23.38
N LYS A 96 26.82 11.18 -22.48
CA LYS A 96 25.51 10.91 -21.85
C LYS A 96 24.38 10.93 -22.87
N GLY A 97 24.31 11.94 -23.73
CA GLY A 97 23.33 12.03 -24.80
C GLY A 97 23.40 10.85 -25.77
N ALA A 98 24.62 10.45 -26.19
CA ALA A 98 24.83 9.27 -27.02
C ALA A 98 24.34 7.98 -26.34
N SER A 99 24.52 7.86 -25.01
CA SER A 99 24.01 6.72 -24.24
C SER A 99 22.49 6.68 -24.22
N TRP A 100 21.81 7.82 -24.04
CA TRP A 100 20.34 7.90 -24.07
C TRP A 100 19.78 7.51 -25.44
N ILE A 101 20.37 8.04 -26.51
CA ILE A 101 19.99 7.70 -27.89
C ILE A 101 20.16 6.20 -28.14
N LYS A 102 21.29 5.62 -27.72
CA LYS A 102 21.57 4.18 -27.85
C LYS A 102 20.56 3.33 -27.09
N ALA A 103 20.24 3.71 -25.85
CA ALA A 103 19.26 3.01 -25.04
C ALA A 103 17.88 3.01 -25.69
N MET A 104 17.45 4.14 -26.25
CA MET A 104 16.14 4.23 -26.91
C MET A 104 16.06 3.45 -28.22
N ARG A 105 17.13 3.41 -29.02
CA ARG A 105 17.17 2.53 -30.21
C ARG A 105 17.07 1.05 -29.86
N TYR A 106 17.60 0.66 -28.70
CA TYR A 106 17.62 -0.72 -28.25
C TYR A 106 16.30 -1.15 -27.61
N TRP A 107 15.74 -0.34 -26.70
CA TRP A 107 14.54 -0.68 -25.93
C TRP A 107 13.24 -0.13 -26.50
N GLY A 108 13.30 0.85 -27.41
CA GLY A 108 12.12 1.46 -28.01
C GLY A 108 11.41 0.53 -28.98
N ALA A 109 10.10 0.36 -28.81
CA ALA A 109 9.26 -0.39 -29.75
C ALA A 109 9.40 0.18 -31.17
N ASN A 110 9.72 -0.66 -32.16
CA ASN A 110 10.02 -0.28 -33.55
C ASN A 110 11.36 0.46 -33.77
N HIS A 111 12.33 0.36 -32.85
CA HIS A 111 13.70 0.87 -33.01
C HIS A 111 13.81 2.38 -33.33
N TRP A 112 12.85 3.17 -32.88
CA TRP A 112 12.86 4.63 -33.06
C TRP A 112 13.96 5.31 -32.24
N SER A 113 14.30 6.54 -32.60
CA SER A 113 15.47 7.23 -32.05
C SER A 113 15.18 8.61 -31.49
N LEU A 114 15.84 8.96 -30.38
CA LEU A 114 15.75 10.31 -29.78
C LEU A 114 16.43 11.40 -30.63
N ASP A 115 17.31 11.04 -31.55
CA ASP A 115 17.94 11.99 -32.48
C ASP A 115 17.21 12.13 -33.82
N SER A 116 16.03 11.51 -33.97
CA SER A 116 15.16 11.61 -35.13
C SER A 116 14.05 12.63 -34.89
N TYR A 117 13.98 13.66 -35.75
CA TYR A 117 12.93 14.68 -35.70
C TYR A 117 11.54 14.06 -35.79
N ASP A 118 11.32 13.16 -36.75
CA ASP A 118 10.00 12.58 -37.00
C ASP A 118 9.55 11.66 -35.86
N ASP A 119 10.48 10.88 -35.30
CA ASP A 119 10.16 9.97 -34.19
C ASP A 119 9.80 10.76 -32.92
N VAL A 120 10.60 11.79 -32.58
CA VAL A 120 10.34 12.61 -31.39
C VAL A 120 9.06 13.42 -31.56
N LYS A 121 8.82 14.00 -32.75
CA LYS A 121 7.56 14.69 -33.08
C LYS A 121 6.35 13.78 -32.91
N GLN A 122 6.41 12.54 -33.43
CA GLN A 122 5.31 11.58 -33.33
C GLN A 122 4.98 11.20 -31.89
N ARG A 123 5.98 11.21 -30.99
CA ARG A 123 5.88 10.69 -29.61
C ARG A 123 5.96 11.75 -28.53
N ILE A 124 5.91 13.02 -28.90
CA ILE A 124 6.29 14.14 -28.02
C ILE A 124 5.51 14.17 -26.70
N VAL A 125 4.21 13.84 -26.73
CA VAL A 125 3.35 13.84 -25.53
C VAL A 125 3.81 12.77 -24.55
N SER A 126 4.03 11.55 -25.04
CA SER A 126 4.53 10.43 -24.24
C SER A 126 5.95 10.71 -23.72
N ILE A 127 6.86 11.20 -24.58
CA ILE A 127 8.22 11.59 -24.19
C ILE A 127 8.17 12.63 -23.08
N TYR A 128 7.41 13.71 -23.25
CA TYR A 128 7.26 14.76 -22.26
C TYR A 128 6.74 14.22 -20.93
N HIS A 129 5.73 13.34 -20.93
CA HIS A 129 5.24 12.71 -19.70
C HIS A 129 6.30 11.87 -19.01
N HIS A 130 7.09 11.09 -19.76
CA HIS A 130 8.16 10.27 -19.18
C HIS A 130 9.31 11.09 -18.61
N LEU A 131 9.70 12.18 -19.30
CA LEU A 131 10.73 13.10 -18.82
C LEU A 131 10.24 13.87 -17.58
N ARG A 132 8.99 14.35 -17.59
CA ARG A 132 8.40 15.11 -16.48
C ARG A 132 8.15 14.26 -15.23
N SER A 133 7.85 12.97 -15.41
CA SER A 133 7.65 12.01 -14.32
C SER A 133 8.94 11.37 -13.81
N GLU A 134 10.10 11.79 -14.34
CA GLU A 134 11.42 11.25 -13.99
C GLU A 134 11.55 9.73 -14.24
N SER A 135 10.69 9.18 -15.11
CA SER A 135 10.81 7.79 -15.58
C SER A 135 11.81 7.65 -16.74
N MET A 136 12.21 8.77 -17.36
CA MET A 136 13.30 8.86 -18.32
C MET A 136 14.20 10.07 -18.04
N PRO A 137 15.53 9.94 -18.19
CA PRO A 137 16.26 8.71 -18.50
C PRO A 137 16.27 7.72 -17.32
N VAL A 138 16.35 6.42 -17.60
CA VAL A 138 16.60 5.41 -16.54
C VAL A 138 18.04 5.59 -16.06
N THR A 139 18.20 6.15 -14.86
CA THR A 139 19.48 6.55 -14.31
C THR A 139 19.48 6.43 -12.78
N ASN A 140 20.66 6.25 -12.21
CA ASN A 140 20.89 6.29 -10.76
C ASN A 140 21.39 7.66 -10.29
N ASP A 141 21.62 8.59 -11.22
CA ASP A 141 22.08 9.95 -10.94
C ASP A 141 20.90 10.93 -11.14
N PRO A 142 20.30 11.46 -10.06
CA PRO A 142 19.18 12.37 -10.15
C PRO A 142 19.48 13.66 -10.94
N GLN A 143 20.75 13.99 -11.19
CA GLN A 143 21.13 15.14 -12.01
C GLN A 143 20.99 14.89 -13.51
N ASP A 144 20.71 13.65 -13.92
CA ASP A 144 20.44 13.31 -15.31
C ASP A 144 19.00 13.60 -15.74
N TYR A 145 18.09 13.82 -14.78
CA TYR A 145 16.71 14.19 -15.07
C TYR A 145 16.61 15.58 -15.70
N TRP A 146 15.63 15.74 -16.59
CA TRP A 146 15.45 16.97 -17.35
C TRP A 146 14.94 18.10 -16.44
N PRO A 147 15.65 19.24 -16.35
CA PRO A 147 15.19 20.38 -15.56
C PRO A 147 13.96 21.03 -16.19
N GLU A 148 13.18 21.78 -15.39
CA GLU A 148 11.96 22.45 -15.85
C GLU A 148 12.22 23.36 -17.06
N SER A 149 13.38 24.02 -17.11
CA SER A 149 13.79 24.87 -18.24
C SER A 149 13.92 24.07 -19.55
N ALA A 150 14.46 22.86 -19.53
CA ALA A 150 14.59 21.99 -20.69
C ALA A 150 13.22 21.40 -21.11
N LEU A 151 12.38 21.04 -20.13
CA LEU A 151 11.02 20.58 -20.38
C LEU A 151 10.14 21.67 -21.00
N GLU A 152 10.31 22.92 -20.56
CA GLU A 152 9.61 24.07 -21.11
C GLU A 152 10.03 24.37 -22.55
N VAL A 153 11.31 24.18 -22.91
CA VAL A 153 11.77 24.24 -24.31
C VAL A 153 11.05 23.19 -25.16
N LEU A 154 10.99 21.94 -24.69
CA LEU A 154 10.32 20.85 -25.39
C LEU A 154 8.80 21.13 -25.54
N ARG A 155 8.16 21.65 -24.49
CA ARG A 155 6.75 22.03 -24.48
C ARG A 155 6.46 23.16 -25.46
N LYS A 156 7.27 24.22 -25.47
CA LYS A 156 7.14 25.36 -26.38
C LYS A 156 7.39 24.97 -27.83
N TRP A 157 8.38 24.12 -28.10
CA TRP A 157 8.63 23.59 -29.45
C TRP A 157 7.42 22.80 -29.98
N ALA A 158 6.89 21.88 -29.17
CA ALA A 158 5.69 21.11 -29.52
C ALA A 158 4.49 22.04 -29.77
N ASN A 159 4.25 22.97 -28.84
CA ASN A 159 3.13 23.91 -28.95
C ASN A 159 3.29 24.95 -30.06
N GLY A 160 4.52 25.20 -30.52
CA GLY A 160 4.83 26.07 -31.65
C GLY A 160 4.62 25.42 -33.02
N GLY A 161 4.17 24.17 -33.07
CA GLY A 161 3.93 23.45 -34.33
C GLY A 161 5.14 22.69 -34.87
N PHE A 162 6.12 22.38 -34.02
CA PHE A 162 7.33 21.61 -34.37
C PHE A 162 8.23 22.23 -35.44
N PRO A 163 8.59 23.54 -35.37
CA PRO A 163 9.55 24.11 -36.31
C PRO A 163 10.88 23.35 -36.23
N LYS A 164 11.42 22.97 -37.39
CA LYS A 164 12.67 22.21 -37.47
C LYS A 164 13.86 23.16 -37.43
N THR A 165 13.77 24.26 -38.16
CA THR A 165 14.81 25.31 -38.28
C THR A 165 14.24 26.68 -37.95
N LYS A 166 15.10 27.70 -37.79
CA LYS A 166 14.68 29.10 -37.58
C LYS A 166 13.94 29.71 -38.78
N SER A 167 14.06 29.12 -39.96
CA SER A 167 13.37 29.57 -41.16
C SER A 167 11.94 29.05 -41.26
N ASP A 168 11.56 28.08 -40.41
CA ASP A 168 10.22 27.52 -40.42
C ASP A 168 9.25 28.46 -39.70
N VAL A 169 8.10 28.73 -40.32
CA VAL A 169 7.03 29.53 -39.72
C VAL A 169 6.30 28.69 -38.66
N PRO A 170 6.31 29.08 -37.37
CA PRO A 170 5.58 28.37 -36.34
C PRO A 170 4.08 28.32 -36.64
N VAL A 171 3.46 27.17 -36.36
CA VAL A 171 2.00 26.98 -36.44
C VAL A 171 1.51 26.58 -35.06
N PRO A 172 1.23 27.57 -34.18
CA PRO A 172 0.89 27.28 -32.79
C PRO A 172 -0.33 26.38 -32.65
N LYS A 173 -0.18 25.31 -31.87
CA LYS A 173 -1.25 24.38 -31.51
C LYS A 173 -1.02 23.91 -30.09
N LEU A 174 -2.06 23.93 -29.25
CA LEU A 174 -1.95 23.36 -27.90
C LEU A 174 -1.83 21.83 -27.99
N ILE A 175 -0.62 21.30 -27.80
CA ILE A 175 -0.31 19.87 -27.79
C ILE A 175 -0.01 19.40 -26.36
N ILE A 176 0.80 20.17 -25.63
CA ILE A 176 1.17 19.88 -24.24
C ILE A 176 0.72 21.05 -23.37
N PRO A 177 -0.27 20.86 -22.47
CA PRO A 177 -0.72 21.91 -21.57
C PRO A 177 0.41 22.36 -20.63
N LYS A 178 0.32 23.58 -20.08
CA LYS A 178 1.24 23.99 -19.01
C LYS A 178 1.15 22.96 -17.86
N PRO A 179 2.28 22.48 -17.33
CA PRO A 179 2.24 21.58 -16.20
C PRO A 179 1.54 22.27 -15.03
N VAL A 180 0.68 21.54 -14.34
CA VAL A 180 0.18 21.98 -13.04
C VAL A 180 1.39 21.91 -12.11
N GLU A 181 1.92 23.08 -11.72
CA GLU A 181 3.04 23.18 -10.77
C GLU A 181 2.74 22.29 -9.55
N PRO A 182 3.70 21.47 -9.08
CA PRO A 182 3.50 20.70 -7.86
C PRO A 182 3.13 21.67 -6.75
N ARG A 183 2.03 21.38 -6.05
CA ARG A 183 1.54 22.22 -4.95
C ARG A 183 2.68 22.43 -3.96
N LYS A 184 3.18 23.67 -3.83
CA LYS A 184 4.24 24.03 -2.87
C LYS A 184 3.81 23.81 -1.41
N THR A 185 2.50 23.68 -1.19
CA THR A 185 1.88 23.40 0.10
C THR A 185 1.29 21.99 0.07
N TYR A 186 1.87 21.09 0.85
CA TYR A 186 1.32 19.75 1.08
C TYR A 186 0.22 19.84 2.13
N LYS A 187 -0.87 19.09 1.93
CA LYS A 187 -1.80 18.82 3.03
C LYS A 187 -1.07 17.93 4.04
N VAL A 188 -1.12 18.25 5.33
CA VAL A 188 -0.46 17.45 6.38
C VAL A 188 -1.53 16.75 7.20
N ARG A 189 -1.52 15.42 7.22
CA ARG A 189 -2.31 14.62 8.15
C ARG A 189 -1.60 14.57 9.48
N GLU A 190 -2.13 15.27 10.47
CA GLU A 190 -1.56 15.35 11.82
C GLU A 190 -2.11 14.22 12.71
N ASP A 191 -1.41 13.89 13.78
CA ASP A 191 -1.97 12.99 14.80
C ASP A 191 -3.17 13.68 15.45
N ILE A 192 -4.33 13.03 15.52
CA ILE A 192 -5.55 13.60 16.10
C ILE A 192 -5.34 14.01 17.56
N MET A 193 -4.45 13.32 18.29
CA MET A 193 -4.09 13.65 19.67
C MET A 193 -3.18 14.89 19.77
N SER A 194 -2.63 15.38 18.66
CA SER A 194 -1.81 16.60 18.59
C SER A 194 -2.60 17.85 18.21
N LEU A 195 -3.83 17.70 17.71
CA LEU A 195 -4.63 18.82 17.24
C LEU A 195 -4.98 19.78 18.38
N SER A 196 -4.89 21.08 18.11
CA SER A 196 -5.50 22.08 18.98
C SER A 196 -7.03 21.94 18.96
N LYS A 197 -7.70 22.48 19.98
CA LYS A 197 -9.18 22.50 20.03
C LYS A 197 -9.79 23.18 18.81
N ASP A 198 -9.21 24.28 18.36
CA ASP A 198 -9.68 25.02 17.18
C ASP A 198 -9.53 24.18 15.91
N ARG A 199 -8.40 23.48 15.76
CA ARG A 199 -8.14 22.64 14.59
C ARG A 199 -9.01 21.38 14.58
N LEU A 200 -9.27 20.79 15.74
CA LEU A 200 -10.22 19.70 15.90
C LEU A 200 -11.66 20.15 15.58
N ALA A 201 -12.06 21.35 16.04
CA ALA A 201 -13.36 21.93 15.75
C ALA A 201 -13.54 22.23 14.25
N GLU A 202 -12.49 22.64 13.54
CA GLU A 202 -12.51 22.76 12.08
C GLU A 202 -12.79 21.40 11.41
N TYR A 203 -12.13 20.33 11.84
CA TYR A 203 -12.34 18.99 11.31
C TYR A 203 -13.77 18.50 11.58
N GLN A 204 -14.23 18.61 12.83
CA GLN A 204 -15.61 18.30 13.23
C GLN A 204 -16.62 19.06 12.38
N ALA A 205 -16.42 20.37 12.20
CA ALA A 205 -17.29 21.20 11.38
C ALA A 205 -17.36 20.74 9.92
N GLN A 206 -16.28 20.23 9.32
CA GLN A 206 -16.37 19.70 7.96
C GLN A 206 -17.18 18.39 7.89
N LEU A 207 -17.06 17.52 8.88
CA LEU A 207 -17.88 16.31 8.94
C LEU A 207 -19.37 16.67 9.12
N ASP A 208 -19.66 17.64 9.99
CA ASP A 208 -21.02 18.12 10.26
C ASP A 208 -21.62 18.89 9.06
N ASP A 209 -20.97 19.94 8.58
CA ASP A 209 -21.51 20.83 7.54
C ASP A 209 -21.48 20.20 6.13
N VAL A 210 -20.38 19.52 5.78
CA VAL A 210 -20.13 19.03 4.41
C VAL A 210 -20.64 17.60 4.24
N LEU A 211 -20.25 16.68 5.13
CA LEU A 211 -20.67 15.29 5.02
C LEU A 211 -22.04 15.04 5.65
N LYS A 212 -22.46 15.86 6.61
CA LYS A 212 -23.72 15.73 7.36
C LYS A 212 -23.85 14.37 8.02
N VAL A 213 -22.84 13.98 8.81
CA VAL A 213 -22.76 12.64 9.41
C VAL A 213 -23.95 12.26 10.29
N GLY A 214 -24.64 13.24 10.87
CA GLY A 214 -25.85 13.03 11.67
C GLY A 214 -27.16 12.95 10.88
N VAL A 215 -27.11 12.84 9.55
CA VAL A 215 -28.29 12.91 8.67
C VAL A 215 -28.35 11.70 7.72
N LEU A 216 -29.52 11.05 7.62
CA LEU A 216 -29.77 9.96 6.66
C LEU A 216 -29.81 10.46 5.21
N GLY A 217 -29.39 9.63 4.26
CA GLY A 217 -29.31 10.00 2.84
C GLY A 217 -28.32 11.14 2.56
N SER A 218 -27.41 11.41 3.49
CA SER A 218 -26.35 12.41 3.35
C SER A 218 -25.16 11.88 2.56
N LYS A 219 -24.20 12.77 2.27
CA LYS A 219 -22.93 12.37 1.66
C LYS A 219 -22.14 11.41 2.55
N TRP A 220 -22.28 11.49 3.88
CA TRP A 220 -21.71 10.51 4.81
C TRP A 220 -22.25 9.11 4.56
N GLN A 221 -23.57 8.96 4.40
CA GLN A 221 -24.20 7.66 4.16
C GLN A 221 -23.78 7.09 2.79
N GLU A 222 -23.68 7.94 1.76
CA GLU A 222 -23.12 7.54 0.46
C GLU A 222 -21.67 7.04 0.56
N LEU A 223 -20.83 7.68 1.40
CA LEU A 223 -19.45 7.26 1.62
C LEU A 223 -19.35 5.92 2.37
N GLY A 224 -20.22 5.70 3.35
CA GLY A 224 -20.32 4.42 4.04
C GLY A 224 -20.68 3.28 3.07
N LEU A 225 -21.69 3.50 2.22
CA LEU A 225 -22.07 2.54 1.18
C LEU A 225 -20.99 2.34 0.11
N LEU A 226 -20.30 3.42 -0.29
CA LEU A 226 -19.17 3.34 -1.21
C LEU A 226 -18.10 2.37 -0.70
N HIS A 227 -17.74 2.45 0.59
CA HIS A 227 -16.83 1.49 1.19
C HIS A 227 -17.43 0.10 1.26
N ALA A 228 -18.63 -0.06 1.80
CA ALA A 228 -19.28 -1.37 1.94
C ALA A 228 -19.37 -2.16 0.62
N GLU A 229 -19.61 -1.46 -0.50
CA GLU A 229 -19.81 -2.09 -1.81
C GLU A 229 -18.52 -2.25 -2.64
N TRP A 230 -17.57 -1.33 -2.52
CA TRP A 230 -16.42 -1.24 -3.44
C TRP A 230 -15.07 -1.45 -2.77
N CYS A 231 -15.02 -1.54 -1.44
CA CYS A 231 -13.74 -1.73 -0.75
C CYS A 231 -13.04 -3.01 -1.21
N LEU A 232 -11.73 -2.92 -1.24
CA LEU A 232 -10.86 -4.03 -1.57
C LEU A 232 -10.21 -4.48 -0.27
N HIS A 233 -10.39 -5.76 0.04
CA HIS A 233 -9.75 -6.45 1.15
C HIS A 233 -9.11 -7.76 0.61
N TYR A 234 -8.12 -8.27 1.33
CA TYR A 234 -7.39 -9.52 1.12
C TYR A 234 -6.57 -9.57 -0.17
N GLN A 235 -6.06 -8.42 -0.60
CA GLN A 235 -5.26 -8.27 -1.81
C GLN A 235 -4.28 -7.11 -1.71
N GLU A 236 -3.29 -7.07 -2.61
CA GLU A 236 -2.31 -5.98 -2.71
C GLU A 236 -2.99 -4.58 -2.72
N ALA A 237 -4.19 -4.51 -3.32
CA ALA A 237 -4.94 -3.28 -3.46
C ALA A 237 -5.49 -2.71 -2.14
N THR A 238 -5.59 -3.49 -1.05
CA THR A 238 -6.34 -3.13 0.17
C THR A 238 -6.02 -1.72 0.65
N PHE A 239 -4.77 -1.47 1.05
CA PHE A 239 -4.39 -0.17 1.63
C PHE A 239 -4.31 0.96 0.61
N LEU A 240 -4.13 0.62 -0.67
CA LEU A 240 -4.07 1.59 -1.75
C LEU A 240 -5.47 2.06 -2.17
N TRP A 241 -6.47 1.18 -2.08
CA TRP A 241 -7.88 1.54 -2.22
C TRP A 241 -8.32 2.45 -1.08
N HIS A 242 -7.99 2.09 0.17
CA HIS A 242 -8.31 2.92 1.34
C HIS A 242 -7.59 4.28 1.29
N ARG A 243 -6.35 4.33 0.80
CA ARG A 243 -5.65 5.60 0.47
C ARG A 243 -6.44 6.45 -0.53
N ALA A 244 -6.94 5.86 -1.62
CA ALA A 244 -7.77 6.57 -2.60
C ALA A 244 -9.09 7.07 -1.98
N PHE A 245 -9.74 6.26 -1.14
CA PHE A 245 -10.93 6.63 -0.39
C PHE A 245 -10.69 7.84 0.52
N LEU A 246 -9.63 7.81 1.33
CA LEU A 246 -9.28 8.95 2.19
C LEU A 246 -9.06 10.22 1.39
N ARG A 247 -8.38 10.12 0.24
CA ARG A 247 -8.17 11.27 -0.64
C ARG A 247 -9.48 11.82 -1.21
N TYR A 248 -10.44 10.96 -1.53
CA TYR A 248 -11.75 11.37 -1.99
C TYR A 248 -12.48 12.16 -0.91
N VAL A 249 -12.49 11.64 0.31
CA VAL A 249 -13.10 12.31 1.47
C VAL A 249 -12.40 13.65 1.74
N GLU A 250 -11.07 13.70 1.76
CA GLU A 250 -10.27 14.94 1.93
C GLU A 250 -10.52 15.98 0.85
N GLN A 251 -10.89 15.55 -0.36
CA GLN A 251 -11.26 16.43 -1.45
C GLN A 251 -12.65 17.02 -1.22
N LEU A 252 -13.61 16.23 -0.72
CA LEU A 252 -14.95 16.70 -0.38
C LEU A 252 -14.91 17.71 0.78
N ILE A 253 -14.23 17.36 1.86
CA ILE A 253 -14.23 18.16 3.10
C ILE A 253 -13.20 19.30 3.09
N GLY A 254 -12.30 19.34 2.09
CA GLY A 254 -11.27 20.37 1.99
C GLY A 254 -10.25 20.38 3.14
N PHE A 255 -10.17 19.33 3.94
CA PHE A 255 -9.38 19.24 5.17
C PHE A 255 -8.58 17.92 5.19
N PRO A 256 -7.30 17.91 5.62
CA PRO A 256 -6.53 16.67 5.77
C PRO A 256 -7.05 15.84 6.94
N ILE A 257 -7.42 14.60 6.70
CA ILE A 257 -7.95 13.73 7.75
C ILE A 257 -6.84 13.48 8.79
N PRO A 258 -7.03 13.83 10.07
CA PRO A 258 -6.04 13.54 11.10
C PRO A 258 -5.98 12.03 11.35
N TYR A 259 -4.78 11.50 11.56
CA TYR A 259 -4.61 10.08 11.84
C TYR A 259 -4.64 9.81 13.34
N TRP A 260 -5.13 8.64 13.76
CA TRP A 260 -5.02 8.19 15.15
C TRP A 260 -3.92 7.14 15.28
N ASN A 261 -2.87 7.43 16.04
CA ASN A 261 -1.78 6.48 16.26
C ASN A 261 -2.11 5.38 17.29
N GLY A 262 -2.96 4.42 16.89
CA GLY A 262 -3.28 3.24 17.68
C GLY A 262 -2.08 2.32 17.96
N TYR A 263 -0.98 2.42 17.21
CA TYR A 263 0.21 1.55 17.34
C TYR A 263 1.39 2.26 18.03
N SER A 264 1.10 3.24 18.87
CA SER A 264 2.13 3.94 19.64
C SER A 264 2.61 3.11 20.84
N VAL A 265 3.83 3.35 21.32
CA VAL A 265 4.37 2.69 22.53
C VAL A 265 3.48 2.91 23.76
N GLY A 266 2.75 4.04 23.79
CA GLY A 266 1.80 4.35 24.86
C GLY A 266 0.49 3.57 24.79
N SER A 267 0.05 3.11 23.60
CA SER A 267 -1.31 2.56 23.44
C SER A 267 -1.53 1.22 24.13
N ALA A 268 -0.46 0.48 24.46
CA ALA A 268 -0.53 -0.79 25.19
C ALA A 268 -0.39 -0.65 26.73
N LYS A 269 -0.33 0.58 27.25
CA LYS A 269 -0.19 0.87 28.69
C LYS A 269 -1.49 1.45 29.21
N SER A 270 -2.21 0.73 30.06
CA SER A 270 -3.56 1.13 30.51
C SER A 270 -3.63 2.44 31.30
N ASP A 271 -2.50 2.95 31.79
CA ASP A 271 -2.35 4.24 32.47
C ASP A 271 -1.88 5.38 31.55
N SER A 272 -1.60 5.09 30.28
CA SER A 272 -1.14 6.08 29.31
C SER A 272 -2.30 6.94 28.80
N PRO A 273 -2.08 8.25 28.56
CA PRO A 273 -3.06 9.10 27.87
C PRO A 273 -3.28 8.71 26.39
N HIS A 274 -2.49 7.76 25.86
CA HIS A 274 -2.61 7.25 24.50
C HIS A 274 -3.29 5.87 24.43
N ALA A 275 -3.76 5.34 25.57
CA ALA A 275 -4.48 4.08 25.60
C ALA A 275 -5.96 4.25 25.26
N GLY A 276 -6.49 3.30 24.48
CA GLY A 276 -7.87 3.33 24.03
C GLY A 276 -8.12 4.35 22.92
N ILE A 277 -9.41 4.60 22.67
CA ILE A 277 -9.89 5.52 21.65
C ILE A 277 -9.68 6.98 22.12
N PRO A 278 -9.22 7.91 21.26
CA PRO A 278 -9.05 9.31 21.61
C PRO A 278 -10.30 9.93 22.23
N PRO A 279 -10.18 10.71 23.33
CA PRO A 279 -11.34 11.26 24.04
C PRO A 279 -12.30 12.08 23.16
N CYS A 280 -11.79 12.75 22.13
CA CYS A 280 -12.58 13.55 21.19
C CYS A 280 -13.68 12.76 20.47
N PHE A 281 -13.58 11.43 20.39
CA PHE A 281 -14.62 10.57 19.82
C PHE A 281 -15.78 10.30 20.80
N PHE A 282 -15.67 10.67 22.08
CA PHE A 282 -16.68 10.42 23.12
C PHE A 282 -17.29 11.69 23.71
N GLU A 283 -16.75 12.87 23.39
CA GLU A 283 -17.32 14.16 23.79
C GLU A 283 -18.72 14.34 23.18
N ASP A 284 -19.68 14.84 23.97
CA ASP A 284 -21.07 14.99 23.53
C ASP A 284 -21.25 16.12 22.52
N THR A 285 -20.48 17.19 22.66
CA THR A 285 -20.66 18.40 21.88
C THR A 285 -19.33 19.00 21.48
N TYR A 286 -19.35 19.84 20.46
CA TYR A 286 -18.24 20.69 20.06
C TYR A 286 -18.74 22.11 19.82
N VAL A 287 -17.82 23.07 19.87
CA VAL A 287 -18.11 24.48 19.53
C VAL A 287 -17.78 24.68 18.07
N HIS A 288 -18.79 24.98 17.25
CA HIS A 288 -18.61 25.14 15.82
C HIS A 288 -17.82 26.44 15.50
N PRO A 289 -16.74 26.36 14.70
CA PRO A 289 -15.74 27.43 14.61
C PRO A 289 -16.21 28.68 13.85
N LYS A 290 -17.26 28.59 13.02
CA LYS A 290 -17.75 29.74 12.24
C LYS A 290 -18.79 30.59 12.97
N ASP A 291 -19.67 29.96 13.73
CA ASP A 291 -20.83 30.61 14.35
C ASP A 291 -20.83 30.52 15.89
N GLY A 292 -19.88 29.80 16.49
CA GLY A 292 -19.77 29.62 17.94
C GLY A 292 -20.89 28.78 18.55
N SER A 293 -21.73 28.15 17.73
CA SER A 293 -22.83 27.30 18.22
C SER A 293 -22.30 26.02 18.86
N ILE A 294 -22.95 25.57 19.93
CA ILE A 294 -22.68 24.27 20.55
C ILE A 294 -23.54 23.24 19.82
N ARG A 295 -22.90 22.26 19.16
CA ARG A 295 -23.57 21.24 18.34
C ARG A 295 -23.20 19.83 18.82
N PRO A 296 -24.04 18.82 18.55
CA PRO A 296 -23.67 17.42 18.77
C PRO A 296 -22.34 17.10 18.07
N ASN A 297 -21.45 16.40 18.76
CA ASN A 297 -20.15 16.06 18.20
C ASN A 297 -20.29 15.04 17.06
N PRO A 298 -19.91 15.39 15.82
CA PRO A 298 -20.03 14.50 14.67
C PRO A 298 -19.14 13.26 14.78
N LEU A 299 -18.08 13.31 15.59
CA LEU A 299 -17.19 12.16 15.86
C LEU A 299 -17.84 11.10 16.77
N LYS A 300 -18.87 11.46 17.52
CA LYS A 300 -19.63 10.57 18.41
C LYS A 300 -20.99 10.21 17.83
N TYR A 301 -21.70 11.21 17.33
CA TYR A 301 -23.09 11.10 16.87
C TYR A 301 -23.20 11.03 15.34
N ALA A 302 -22.35 10.23 14.71
CA ALA A 302 -22.53 9.85 13.32
C ALA A 302 -23.62 8.78 13.23
N LEU A 303 -24.58 8.95 12.32
CA LEU A 303 -25.57 7.92 12.05
C LEU A 303 -24.91 6.71 11.42
N SER A 304 -25.26 5.54 11.95
CA SER A 304 -24.89 4.26 11.35
C SER A 304 -25.67 4.01 10.05
N LEU A 305 -25.38 2.90 9.36
CA LEU A 305 -26.11 2.43 8.18
C LEU A 305 -27.63 2.45 8.44
N ASP A 306 -28.35 3.22 7.62
CA ASP A 306 -29.81 3.41 7.70
C ASP A 306 -30.31 3.83 9.09
N GLY A 307 -29.44 4.45 9.91
CA GLY A 307 -29.77 4.89 11.26
C GLY A 307 -29.96 3.73 12.22
N LYS A 308 -29.22 2.64 12.03
CA LYS A 308 -29.19 1.50 12.94
C LYS A 308 -27.76 0.98 13.09
N SER A 309 -27.24 0.94 14.32
CA SER A 309 -25.93 0.35 14.62
C SER A 309 -25.89 -1.14 14.30
N ALA A 310 -24.69 -1.70 14.13
CA ALA A 310 -24.51 -3.12 13.80
C ALA A 310 -25.12 -4.04 14.88
N ASP A 311 -25.04 -3.63 16.15
CA ASP A 311 -25.66 -4.31 17.29
C ASP A 311 -27.16 -4.02 17.46
N GLY A 312 -27.72 -3.09 16.68
CA GLY A 312 -29.12 -2.68 16.71
C GLY A 312 -29.55 -1.90 17.96
N THR A 313 -28.61 -1.42 18.78
CA THR A 313 -28.90 -0.74 20.05
C THR A 313 -29.03 0.77 19.95
N SER A 314 -28.57 1.38 18.85
CA SER A 314 -28.51 2.82 18.66
C SER A 314 -28.79 3.18 17.20
N GLN A 315 -29.17 4.44 16.95
CA GLN A 315 -29.20 5.00 15.60
C GLN A 315 -27.83 5.52 15.14
N TYR A 316 -26.98 5.89 16.12
CA TYR A 316 -25.61 6.29 15.91
C TYR A 316 -24.68 5.09 16.03
N VAL A 317 -23.48 5.21 15.48
CA VAL A 317 -22.46 4.17 15.56
C VAL A 317 -22.17 3.73 16.99
N THR A 318 -22.01 2.43 17.21
CA THR A 318 -21.64 1.88 18.52
C THR A 318 -20.24 1.31 18.51
N ARG A 319 -19.61 1.39 19.68
CA ARG A 319 -18.22 0.98 19.92
C ARG A 319 -18.16 0.05 21.12
N ASP A 320 -17.00 -0.56 21.33
CA ASP A 320 -16.80 -1.46 22.45
C ASP A 320 -17.08 -0.75 23.78
N LYS A 321 -17.90 -1.39 24.62
CA LYS A 321 -18.37 -0.82 25.88
C LYS A 321 -17.23 -0.53 26.86
N VAL A 322 -16.20 -1.37 26.90
CA VAL A 322 -15.04 -1.17 27.78
C VAL A 322 -14.23 0.03 27.30
N LEU A 323 -14.08 0.21 25.98
CA LEU A 323 -13.42 1.39 25.42
C LEU A 323 -14.22 2.68 25.66
N ALA A 324 -15.55 2.62 25.60
CA ALA A 324 -16.43 3.76 25.87
C ALA A 324 -16.47 4.15 27.36
N GLU A 325 -16.46 3.17 28.28
CA GLU A 325 -16.35 3.39 29.74
C GLU A 325 -14.95 3.91 30.15
N GLY A 326 -13.94 3.61 29.35
CA GLY A 326 -12.56 4.03 29.60
C GLY A 326 -11.95 3.39 30.86
N PRO A 327 -11.00 4.09 31.53
CA PRO A 327 -10.34 3.59 32.74
C PRO A 327 -11.26 3.27 33.93
N SER A 328 -12.52 3.71 33.88
CA SER A 328 -13.51 3.39 34.91
C SER A 328 -14.01 1.94 34.83
N SER A 329 -13.84 1.28 33.69
CA SER A 329 -14.26 -0.11 33.49
C SER A 329 -13.33 -1.09 34.21
N ALA A 330 -13.91 -2.05 34.94
CA ALA A 330 -13.12 -3.12 35.58
C ALA A 330 -12.36 -3.99 34.57
N LYS A 331 -12.76 -3.99 33.28
CA LYS A 331 -12.13 -4.74 32.19
C LYS A 331 -11.10 -3.91 31.39
N TRP A 332 -10.93 -2.63 31.71
CA TRP A 332 -10.08 -1.69 30.96
C TRP A 332 -8.66 -2.23 30.75
N THR A 333 -7.99 -2.64 31.82
CA THR A 333 -6.61 -3.14 31.75
C THR A 333 -6.48 -4.35 30.81
N ALA A 334 -7.44 -5.27 30.84
CA ALA A 334 -7.44 -6.44 29.96
C ALA A 334 -7.65 -6.02 28.50
N LYS A 335 -8.61 -5.12 28.24
CA LYS A 335 -8.91 -4.59 26.90
C LYS A 335 -7.72 -3.84 26.28
N ILE A 336 -7.02 -3.02 27.07
CA ILE A 336 -5.83 -2.30 26.60
C ILE A 336 -4.63 -3.23 26.42
N CYS A 337 -4.45 -4.25 27.26
CA CYS A 337 -3.34 -5.19 27.11
C CYS A 337 -3.36 -5.96 25.77
N MET A 338 -4.52 -6.08 25.11
CA MET A 338 -4.62 -6.67 23.77
C MET A 338 -3.75 -5.94 22.74
N MET A 339 -3.52 -4.64 22.92
CA MET A 339 -2.65 -3.86 22.03
C MET A 339 -1.21 -4.39 21.98
N LYS A 340 -0.75 -5.15 22.97
CA LYS A 340 0.57 -5.81 22.93
C LYS A 340 0.63 -6.86 21.81
N LEU A 341 -0.44 -7.62 21.61
CA LEU A 341 -0.53 -8.57 20.50
C LEU A 341 -0.49 -7.83 19.16
N TYR A 342 -1.24 -6.74 19.04
CA TYR A 342 -1.26 -5.96 17.80
C TYR A 342 0.07 -5.25 17.54
N HIS A 343 0.77 -4.82 18.60
CA HIS A 343 2.14 -4.31 18.51
C HIS A 343 3.12 -5.35 17.95
N GLU A 344 2.99 -6.62 18.34
CA GLU A 344 3.78 -7.71 17.78
C GLU A 344 3.44 -7.94 16.29
N GLN A 345 2.16 -8.00 15.94
CA GLN A 345 1.70 -8.23 14.58
C GLN A 345 2.11 -7.09 13.62
N ILE A 346 1.88 -5.83 14.00
CA ILE A 346 2.27 -4.66 13.19
C ILE A 346 3.80 -4.59 13.01
N THR A 347 4.55 -4.93 14.06
CA THR A 347 6.01 -5.00 14.01
C THR A 347 6.46 -6.10 13.05
N ASN A 348 5.82 -7.26 13.08
CA ASN A 348 6.12 -8.36 12.17
C ASN A 348 5.84 -7.98 10.71
N ALA A 349 4.71 -7.32 10.44
CA ALA A 349 4.39 -6.82 9.10
C ALA A 349 5.43 -5.82 8.60
N LEU A 350 5.76 -4.80 9.39
CA LEU A 350 6.72 -3.75 9.02
C LEU A 350 8.17 -4.25 8.86
N LYS A 351 8.49 -5.45 9.35
CA LYS A 351 9.80 -6.10 9.17
C LYS A 351 9.93 -6.87 7.86
N GLN A 352 8.84 -7.08 7.12
CA GLN A 352 8.91 -7.80 5.86
C GLN A 352 9.72 -7.01 4.82
N SER A 353 10.36 -7.70 3.89
CA SER A 353 11.11 -7.04 2.79
C SER A 353 10.23 -6.73 1.58
N THR A 354 9.14 -7.50 1.43
CA THR A 354 8.32 -7.54 0.22
C THR A 354 6.94 -6.98 0.52
N PHE A 355 6.43 -6.09 -0.34
CA PHE A 355 5.08 -5.54 -0.20
C PHE A 355 4.01 -6.61 -0.44
N THR A 356 3.94 -7.11 -1.68
CA THR A 356 3.20 -8.31 -2.08
C THR A 356 4.12 -9.20 -2.91
N SER A 357 3.91 -10.52 -2.86
CA SER A 357 4.67 -11.48 -3.68
C SER A 357 3.93 -11.75 -4.99
N SER A 358 4.65 -11.75 -6.11
CA SER A 358 4.11 -12.02 -7.45
C SER A 358 3.61 -13.46 -7.69
N GLU A 359 3.66 -14.33 -6.69
CA GLU A 359 3.27 -15.76 -6.77
C GLU A 359 2.00 -16.09 -5.97
N THR A 360 1.32 -15.07 -5.44
CA THR A 360 -0.06 -15.19 -4.96
C THR A 360 -0.99 -15.43 -6.17
N GLU A 361 -2.15 -16.08 -5.98
CA GLU A 361 -3.16 -16.30 -7.04
C GLU A 361 -3.80 -14.98 -7.58
N GLU A 362 -3.15 -13.83 -7.37
CA GLU A 362 -3.60 -12.45 -7.63
C GLU A 362 -3.63 -12.01 -9.09
N HIS A 363 -3.21 -12.85 -10.04
CA HIS A 363 -3.20 -12.47 -11.45
C HIS A 363 -4.59 -12.10 -12.02
N LEU A 364 -5.67 -12.23 -11.24
CA LEU A 364 -7.04 -12.04 -11.69
C LEU A 364 -7.88 -11.03 -10.87
N GLY A 365 -7.34 -10.39 -9.82
CA GLY A 365 -8.08 -9.30 -9.17
C GLY A 365 -9.38 -9.71 -8.46
N ILE A 366 -9.48 -10.96 -8.00
CA ILE A 366 -10.65 -11.45 -7.28
C ILE A 366 -10.42 -11.24 -5.79
N PRO A 367 -11.29 -10.51 -5.06
CA PRO A 367 -11.20 -10.36 -3.61
C PRO A 367 -11.20 -11.73 -2.95
N TRP A 368 -10.22 -12.00 -2.11
CA TRP A 368 -9.91 -13.37 -1.68
C TRP A 368 -10.56 -13.80 -0.36
N ALA A 369 -11.20 -12.89 0.39
CA ALA A 369 -12.17 -13.28 1.40
C ALA A 369 -13.18 -12.13 1.57
N ASN A 370 -14.43 -12.44 1.87
CA ASN A 370 -15.37 -11.43 2.34
C ASN A 370 -15.58 -11.72 3.81
N ILE A 371 -14.57 -11.45 4.64
CA ILE A 371 -14.78 -11.45 6.08
C ILE A 371 -15.67 -10.24 6.35
N GLN A 372 -16.96 -10.52 6.53
CA GLN A 372 -17.95 -9.49 6.78
C GLN A 372 -17.80 -8.90 8.18
N THR A 373 -17.23 -9.68 9.11
CA THR A 373 -17.08 -9.29 10.51
C THR A 373 -15.73 -9.69 11.07
N PHE A 374 -15.05 -8.73 11.66
CA PHE A 374 -13.76 -8.85 12.32
C PHE A 374 -13.93 -9.14 13.81
N SER A 375 -13.02 -9.92 14.38
CA SER A 375 -12.93 -10.15 15.82
C SER A 375 -11.63 -9.59 16.38
N GLU A 376 -11.62 -9.24 17.66
CA GLU A 376 -10.41 -8.72 18.35
C GLU A 376 -9.24 -9.71 18.31
N ASN A 377 -9.53 -11.00 18.17
CA ASN A 377 -8.55 -12.09 18.15
C ASN A 377 -8.68 -12.91 16.87
N GLN A 378 -8.78 -12.22 15.72
CA GLN A 378 -8.90 -12.85 14.41
C GLN A 378 -7.72 -13.81 14.20
N ARG A 379 -8.03 -15.08 13.96
CA ARG A 379 -7.02 -16.14 13.83
C ARG A 379 -6.22 -15.94 12.54
N ASP A 380 -4.89 -16.09 12.61
CA ASP A 380 -3.95 -15.99 11.49
C ASP A 380 -4.32 -16.91 10.31
N GLU A 381 -4.95 -18.05 10.59
CA GLU A 381 -5.41 -19.02 9.58
C GLU A 381 -6.50 -18.47 8.64
N LEU A 382 -7.10 -17.31 8.96
CA LEU A 382 -8.04 -16.59 8.10
C LEU A 382 -7.34 -15.80 6.98
N TYR A 383 -6.01 -15.75 7.01
CA TYR A 383 -5.14 -15.17 5.98
C TYR A 383 -4.19 -16.23 5.37
N PRO A 384 -4.70 -17.37 4.83
CA PRO A 384 -3.83 -18.35 4.18
C PRO A 384 -2.98 -17.75 3.02
N HIS A 385 -1.65 -17.91 3.06
CA HIS A 385 -0.75 -17.60 1.92
C HIS A 385 -0.25 -16.15 1.75
N ARG A 386 -0.24 -15.30 2.79
CA ARG A 386 0.46 -14.00 2.72
C ARG A 386 1.27 -13.67 3.97
N PHE A 387 2.54 -14.06 3.95
CA PHE A 387 3.54 -13.64 4.94
C PHE A 387 4.32 -12.41 4.50
N ASN A 388 3.91 -11.76 3.40
CA ASN A 388 4.46 -10.49 2.98
C ASN A 388 3.84 -9.36 3.80
N PHE A 389 4.31 -8.14 3.57
CA PHE A 389 3.82 -6.97 4.29
C PHE A 389 2.30 -6.84 4.19
N ASP A 390 1.71 -6.85 2.98
CA ASP A 390 0.29 -6.58 2.76
C ASP A 390 -0.64 -7.48 3.59
N GLY A 391 -0.42 -8.80 3.56
CA GLY A 391 -1.25 -9.76 4.29
C GLY A 391 -1.09 -9.69 5.82
N LEU A 392 0.15 -9.59 6.31
CA LEU A 392 0.39 -9.46 7.76
C LEU A 392 -0.11 -8.10 8.29
N PHE A 393 -0.01 -7.07 7.47
CA PHE A 393 -0.45 -5.71 7.78
C PHE A 393 -1.99 -5.62 7.78
N GLU A 394 -2.67 -6.33 6.86
CA GLU A 394 -4.13 -6.47 6.85
C GLU A 394 -4.67 -7.24 8.05
N GLN A 395 -3.96 -8.26 8.50
CA GLN A 395 -4.39 -9.01 9.66
C GLN A 395 -4.52 -8.15 10.91
N VAL A 396 -3.46 -7.42 11.25
CA VAL A 396 -3.50 -6.53 12.42
C VAL A 396 -4.49 -5.38 12.20
N HIS A 397 -4.70 -4.99 10.93
CA HIS A 397 -5.70 -4.01 10.57
C HIS A 397 -7.12 -4.45 10.98
N ASP A 398 -7.49 -5.67 10.64
CA ASP A 398 -8.80 -6.28 10.93
C ASP A 398 -8.99 -6.55 12.42
N ASN A 399 -7.93 -7.01 13.10
CA ASN A 399 -7.96 -7.19 14.56
C ASN A 399 -8.33 -5.89 15.29
N PHE A 400 -7.78 -4.77 14.83
CA PHE A 400 -8.07 -3.46 15.41
C PHE A 400 -9.52 -3.01 15.13
N HIS A 401 -10.06 -3.30 13.94
CA HIS A 401 -11.48 -3.10 13.65
C HIS A 401 -12.35 -3.84 14.66
N GLY A 402 -12.09 -5.14 14.84
CA GLY A 402 -12.75 -5.98 15.83
C GLY A 402 -12.64 -5.42 17.25
N TRP A 403 -11.43 -4.99 17.64
CA TRP A 403 -11.15 -4.41 18.96
C TRP A 403 -11.94 -3.13 19.24
N THR A 404 -12.21 -2.32 18.21
CA THR A 404 -12.85 -1.01 18.34
C THR A 404 -14.34 -1.12 18.69
N GLY A 405 -15.04 -2.12 18.18
CA GLY A 405 -16.44 -2.40 18.55
C GLY A 405 -17.36 -2.74 17.38
N PRO A 406 -18.66 -2.96 17.63
CA PRO A 406 -19.60 -3.58 16.69
C PRO A 406 -19.64 -2.97 15.29
N ASP A 407 -19.77 -1.65 15.17
CA ASP A 407 -19.87 -1.00 13.86
C ASP A 407 -18.53 -1.03 13.12
N MET A 408 -17.42 -0.75 13.80
CA MET A 408 -16.08 -0.86 13.22
C MET A 408 -15.70 -2.31 12.89
N ALA A 409 -16.26 -3.28 13.60
CA ALA A 409 -16.02 -4.70 13.42
C ALA A 409 -16.80 -5.31 12.26
N ASP A 410 -17.82 -4.65 11.70
CA ASP A 410 -18.55 -5.14 10.53
C ASP A 410 -18.16 -4.33 9.29
N ASN A 411 -17.65 -4.99 8.26
CA ASN A 411 -17.19 -4.34 7.03
C ASN A 411 -18.30 -3.54 6.33
N THR A 412 -19.57 -3.89 6.54
CA THR A 412 -20.73 -3.17 6.02
C THR A 412 -21.01 -1.87 6.79
N TYR A 413 -20.57 -1.79 8.05
CA TYR A 413 -20.85 -0.68 8.97
C TYR A 413 -19.63 0.20 9.27
N THR A 414 -18.41 -0.34 9.10
CA THR A 414 -17.18 0.27 9.61
C THR A 414 -16.97 1.70 9.10
N ALA A 415 -17.24 1.95 7.82
CA ALA A 415 -17.08 3.27 7.22
C ALA A 415 -18.12 4.32 7.67
N PHE A 416 -19.15 3.93 8.43
CA PHE A 416 -20.10 4.85 9.04
C PHE A 416 -19.60 5.42 10.38
N ASP A 417 -18.55 4.85 10.98
CA ASP A 417 -17.89 5.40 12.18
C ASP A 417 -16.76 6.37 11.78
N PRO A 418 -16.76 7.65 12.23
CA PRO A 418 -15.67 8.59 11.98
C PRO A 418 -14.29 8.10 12.43
N ILE A 419 -14.20 7.14 13.36
CA ILE A 419 -12.94 6.47 13.69
C ILE A 419 -12.31 5.84 12.45
N PHE A 420 -13.11 5.28 11.53
CA PHE A 420 -12.63 4.68 10.30
C PHE A 420 -11.67 5.60 9.55
N LEU A 421 -12.04 6.87 9.38
CA LEU A 421 -11.21 7.86 8.67
C LEU A 421 -9.85 8.04 9.37
N SER A 422 -9.87 8.25 10.69
CA SER A 422 -8.64 8.52 11.46
C SER A 422 -7.75 7.29 11.60
N TYR A 423 -8.37 6.12 11.73
CA TYR A 423 -7.69 4.84 11.81
C TYR A 423 -7.03 4.47 10.47
N HIS A 424 -7.78 4.53 9.37
CA HIS A 424 -7.23 4.27 8.04
C HIS A 424 -6.18 5.30 7.62
N ALA A 425 -6.30 6.56 8.06
CA ALA A 425 -5.22 7.54 7.85
C ALA A 425 -3.91 7.13 8.54
N ASN A 426 -3.97 6.41 9.67
CA ASN A 426 -2.78 5.87 10.33
C ASN A 426 -2.27 4.60 9.63
N MET A 427 -3.15 3.73 9.14
CA MET A 427 -2.74 2.57 8.34
C MET A 427 -2.07 3.01 7.04
N ASP A 428 -2.60 4.05 6.40
CA ASP A 428 -2.01 4.68 5.23
C ASP A 428 -0.62 5.27 5.53
N ARG A 429 -0.45 5.89 6.72
CA ARG A 429 0.85 6.39 7.20
C ARG A 429 1.86 5.26 7.35
N LEU A 430 1.49 4.18 8.02
CA LEU A 430 2.38 3.04 8.25
C LEU A 430 2.72 2.30 6.95
N ALA A 431 1.78 2.15 6.03
CA ALA A 431 2.04 1.63 4.68
C ALA A 431 2.95 2.57 3.88
N GLY A 432 2.74 3.89 3.95
CA GLY A 432 3.62 4.90 3.37
C GLY A 432 5.06 4.79 3.89
N MET A 433 5.23 4.67 5.21
CA MET A 433 6.53 4.45 5.83
C MET A 433 7.21 3.18 5.34
N PHE A 434 6.45 2.08 5.19
CA PHE A 434 6.97 0.85 4.63
C PHE A 434 7.47 1.04 3.19
N MET A 435 6.65 1.64 2.32
CA MET A 435 7.00 1.89 0.91
C MET A 435 8.23 2.80 0.77
N GLU A 436 8.33 3.85 1.59
CA GLU A 436 9.49 4.75 1.63
C GLU A 436 10.77 4.04 2.13
N SER A 437 10.63 3.08 3.05
CA SER A 437 11.75 2.27 3.54
C SER A 437 12.18 1.18 2.56
N HIS A 438 11.30 0.77 1.64
CA HIS A 438 11.51 -0.29 0.65
C HIS A 438 11.18 0.14 -0.79
N PRO A 439 11.83 1.19 -1.33
CA PRO A 439 11.56 1.68 -2.68
C PRO A 439 11.92 0.68 -3.79
N GLU A 440 12.61 -0.41 -3.46
CA GLU A 440 12.85 -1.55 -4.35
C GLU A 440 11.62 -2.45 -4.58
N ASN A 441 10.55 -2.27 -3.80
CA ASN A 441 9.33 -3.07 -3.97
C ASN A 441 8.61 -2.75 -5.27
N HIS A 442 8.03 -3.79 -5.86
CA HIS A 442 7.26 -3.69 -7.10
C HIS A 442 5.78 -3.81 -6.76
N PHE A 443 4.97 -3.08 -7.52
CA PHE A 443 3.53 -3.05 -7.36
C PHE A 443 2.82 -3.37 -8.67
N THR A 444 1.63 -3.95 -8.60
CA THR A 444 0.78 -4.13 -9.78
C THR A 444 0.35 -2.77 -10.32
N SER A 445 1.00 -2.27 -11.38
CA SER A 445 0.80 -0.88 -11.79
C SER A 445 -0.61 -0.54 -12.32
N ASN A 446 -1.26 -1.47 -13.02
CA ASN A 446 -2.46 -1.19 -13.82
C ASN A 446 -3.76 -1.71 -13.21
N PHE A 447 -3.74 -2.21 -11.97
CA PHE A 447 -4.95 -2.69 -11.31
C PHE A 447 -5.84 -1.51 -10.93
N PRO A 448 -7.09 -1.41 -11.44
CA PRO A 448 -7.95 -0.27 -11.21
C PRO A 448 -8.59 -0.33 -9.81
N LEU A 449 -8.48 0.77 -9.07
CA LEU A 449 -9.08 1.00 -7.76
C LEU A 449 -10.45 1.67 -7.94
N GLN A 450 -11.40 0.92 -8.51
CA GLN A 450 -12.76 1.43 -8.72
C GLN A 450 -13.45 1.77 -7.39
N PRO A 451 -14.34 2.77 -7.38
CA PRO A 451 -14.77 3.61 -8.52
C PRO A 451 -13.93 4.88 -8.70
N PHE A 452 -12.73 4.96 -8.11
CA PHE A 452 -11.92 6.19 -8.12
C PHE A 452 -11.25 6.47 -9.46
N ILE A 453 -11.30 7.71 -9.95
CA ILE A 453 -10.73 8.08 -11.25
C ILE A 453 -9.44 8.91 -11.12
N ASP A 454 -9.51 10.13 -10.59
CA ASP A 454 -8.40 11.08 -10.65
C ASP A 454 -7.58 11.06 -9.36
N ASN A 455 -6.71 10.06 -9.22
CA ASN A 455 -5.91 9.85 -8.01
C ASN A 455 -6.75 9.80 -6.71
N GLY A 456 -7.94 9.19 -6.77
CA GLY A 456 -8.87 9.18 -5.64
C GLY A 456 -9.63 10.48 -5.41
N THR A 457 -9.61 11.47 -6.31
CA THR A 457 -10.31 12.76 -6.07
C THR A 457 -11.69 12.86 -6.70
N ASN A 458 -12.06 11.90 -7.55
CA ASN A 458 -13.37 11.83 -8.20
C ASN A 458 -13.77 10.35 -8.37
N ILE A 459 -15.07 10.08 -8.59
CA ILE A 459 -15.64 8.75 -8.70
C ILE A 459 -16.52 8.59 -9.93
N SER A 460 -16.62 7.37 -10.45
CA SER A 460 -17.62 6.98 -11.45
C SER A 460 -18.09 5.54 -11.21
N TYR A 461 -19.40 5.35 -11.05
CA TYR A 461 -19.99 4.02 -10.84
C TYR A 461 -20.36 3.33 -12.15
N ASP A 462 -20.69 4.12 -13.18
CA ASP A 462 -21.26 3.62 -14.44
C ASP A 462 -20.27 3.60 -15.61
N ASP A 463 -19.02 4.07 -15.42
CA ASP A 463 -18.05 4.13 -16.52
C ASP A 463 -17.34 2.77 -16.72
N PRO A 464 -17.50 2.11 -17.88
CA PRO A 464 -16.95 0.76 -18.08
C PRO A 464 -15.44 0.76 -18.39
N ARG A 465 -14.81 1.92 -18.57
CA ARG A 465 -13.43 2.02 -19.06
C ARG A 465 -12.42 1.85 -17.93
N ARG A 466 -11.88 0.64 -17.77
CA ARG A 466 -10.89 0.31 -16.71
C ARG A 466 -9.69 1.27 -16.59
N TRP A 467 -9.27 1.90 -17.69
CA TRP A 467 -8.11 2.81 -17.74
C TRP A 467 -8.37 4.21 -17.20
N ILE A 468 -9.64 4.63 -17.02
CA ILE A 468 -9.95 5.94 -16.43
C ILE A 468 -9.81 5.94 -14.91
N TYR A 469 -9.70 4.76 -14.30
CA TYR A 469 -9.64 4.59 -12.86
C TYR A 469 -8.22 4.76 -12.33
N THR A 470 -8.12 5.38 -11.15
CA THR A 470 -6.92 5.40 -10.32
C THR A 470 -6.42 3.97 -10.14
N THR A 471 -5.12 3.73 -10.26
CA THR A 471 -4.58 2.39 -10.12
C THR A 471 -3.79 2.18 -8.83
N ILE A 472 -3.47 0.92 -8.52
CA ILE A 472 -2.44 0.57 -7.51
C ILE A 472 -1.15 1.35 -7.78
N GLY A 473 -0.67 1.37 -9.03
CA GLY A 473 0.55 2.10 -9.40
C GLY A 473 0.46 3.61 -9.16
N ASP A 474 -0.73 4.21 -9.29
CA ASP A 474 -0.94 5.61 -8.94
C ASP A 474 -0.87 5.85 -7.43
N MET A 475 -1.50 4.98 -6.65
CA MET A 475 -1.57 5.12 -5.19
C MET A 475 -0.32 4.62 -4.46
N ALA A 476 0.51 3.78 -5.07
CA ALA A 476 1.79 3.33 -4.52
C ALA A 476 2.90 4.39 -4.61
N LYS A 477 2.67 5.49 -5.34
CA LYS A 477 3.61 6.61 -5.43
C LYS A 477 3.85 7.23 -4.06
N ASP A 478 5.00 7.89 -3.95
CA ASP A 478 5.35 8.71 -2.80
C ASP A 478 4.22 9.71 -2.47
N THR A 479 3.89 9.85 -1.19
CA THR A 479 2.77 10.69 -0.73
C THR A 479 2.91 12.15 -1.14
N ARG A 480 4.14 12.66 -1.33
CA ARG A 480 4.40 13.99 -1.87
C ARG A 480 3.93 14.13 -3.32
N ALA A 481 4.07 13.09 -4.13
CA ALA A 481 3.49 13.05 -5.48
C ALA A 481 1.95 13.03 -5.45
N LEU A 482 1.38 12.55 -4.34
CA LEU A 482 -0.06 12.56 -4.06
C LEU A 482 -0.54 13.88 -3.44
N GLY A 483 0.37 14.81 -3.13
CA GLY A 483 0.05 16.15 -2.64
C GLY A 483 -0.20 16.25 -1.14
N TYR A 484 0.19 15.24 -0.36
CA TYR A 484 0.05 15.26 1.10
C TYR A 484 1.26 14.63 1.82
N MET A 485 1.34 14.86 3.12
CA MET A 485 2.39 14.35 4.02
C MET A 485 1.78 14.00 5.38
N TYR A 486 2.58 13.35 6.24
CA TYR A 486 2.20 13.03 7.62
C TYR A 486 2.94 13.91 8.63
N GLY A 487 2.22 14.38 9.65
CA GLY A 487 2.79 14.98 10.85
C GLY A 487 3.41 13.92 11.76
N LEU A 488 4.23 14.36 12.73
CA LEU A 488 4.84 13.45 13.70
C LEU A 488 3.80 12.96 14.72
N PRO A 489 3.89 11.70 15.16
CA PRO A 489 2.96 11.17 16.16
C PRO A 489 3.29 11.76 17.54
N VAL A 490 2.27 11.96 18.37
CA VAL A 490 2.45 12.48 19.74
C VAL A 490 3.23 11.48 20.60
N SER A 491 2.88 10.20 20.48
CA SER A 491 3.63 9.09 21.05
C SER A 491 4.33 8.31 19.94
N PRO A 492 5.62 7.96 20.08
CA PRO A 492 6.34 7.20 19.07
C PRO A 492 5.65 5.89 18.70
N ASP A 493 5.80 5.46 17.44
CA ASP A 493 5.39 4.14 16.97
C ASP A 493 6.11 3.04 17.74
N VAL A 494 5.46 1.90 17.94
CA VAL A 494 6.09 0.72 18.55
C VAL A 494 7.27 0.21 17.74
N TYR A 495 7.20 0.34 16.42
CA TYR A 495 8.26 -0.03 15.51
C TYR A 495 8.28 0.90 14.29
N ARG A 496 9.50 1.23 13.85
CA ARG A 496 9.75 1.97 12.61
C ARG A 496 10.71 1.14 11.75
N PRO A 497 10.37 0.83 10.49
CA PRO A 497 11.32 0.18 9.60
C PRO A 497 12.54 1.10 9.38
N PRO A 498 13.76 0.54 9.29
CA PRO A 498 14.94 1.34 9.03
C PRO A 498 14.82 2.02 7.67
N SER A 499 15.14 3.30 7.61
CA SER A 499 15.17 4.08 6.37
C SER A 499 16.17 3.49 5.37
N ILE A 500 16.04 3.83 4.09
CA ILE A 500 16.98 3.42 3.04
C ILE A 500 18.45 3.73 3.41
N ILE A 501 18.69 4.86 4.09
CA ILE A 501 20.01 5.29 4.54
C ILE A 501 20.53 4.37 5.65
N GLU A 502 19.68 4.06 6.64
CA GLU A 502 20.02 3.15 7.76
C GLU A 502 20.22 1.71 7.27
N ARG A 503 19.49 1.29 6.23
CA ARG A 503 19.68 0.00 5.55
C ARG A 503 20.96 -0.05 4.71
N GLY A 504 21.66 1.08 4.52
CA GLY A 504 22.89 1.15 3.73
C GLY A 504 22.68 0.91 2.24
N VAL A 505 21.45 1.03 1.73
CA VAL A 505 21.13 0.82 0.32
C VAL A 505 21.63 2.02 -0.48
N ARG A 506 22.77 1.84 -1.16
CA ARG A 506 23.42 2.88 -1.98
C ARG A 506 23.02 2.84 -3.46
N ASN A 507 22.51 1.71 -3.92
CA ASN A 507 22.04 1.51 -5.30
C ASN A 507 20.71 0.75 -5.24
N LEU A 508 19.66 1.32 -5.81
CA LEU A 508 18.40 0.61 -6.01
C LEU A 508 18.65 -0.47 -7.08
N ARG A 509 18.75 -1.73 -6.66
CA ARG A 509 18.69 -2.86 -7.57
C ARG A 509 17.27 -3.39 -7.54
N PRO A 510 16.58 -3.48 -8.69
CA PRO A 510 15.30 -4.16 -8.75
C PRO A 510 15.49 -5.61 -8.31
N SER A 511 14.98 -5.96 -7.14
CA SER A 511 14.90 -7.36 -6.71
C SER A 511 13.51 -7.85 -7.08
N GLY A 512 13.33 -8.27 -8.33
CA GLY A 512 12.19 -9.11 -8.66
C GLY A 512 12.23 -10.29 -7.69
N GLY A 513 11.20 -10.41 -6.84
CA GLY A 513 11.13 -11.45 -5.82
C GLY A 513 11.41 -12.82 -6.44
N ARG A 514 12.19 -13.64 -5.75
CA ARG A 514 12.37 -15.05 -6.13
C ARG A 514 11.58 -15.90 -5.15
N ALA A 515 10.65 -16.69 -5.68
CA ALA A 515 10.14 -17.88 -5.02
C ALA A 515 10.20 -19.09 -5.98
N VAL A 516 9.93 -20.28 -5.44
CA VAL A 516 10.25 -21.59 -6.02
C VAL A 516 9.00 -22.24 -6.62
N TYR A 517 9.14 -22.78 -7.83
CA TYR A 517 8.05 -23.18 -8.73
C TYR A 517 8.03 -24.69 -9.07
N ILE A 518 6.84 -25.24 -9.39
CA ILE A 518 6.65 -26.57 -9.99
C ILE A 518 6.07 -26.45 -11.41
N PRO A 519 6.79 -26.90 -12.45
CA PRO A 519 6.27 -26.85 -13.82
C PRO A 519 5.08 -27.75 -14.09
N LYS A 520 4.11 -27.23 -14.82
CA LYS A 520 2.96 -27.98 -15.36
C LYS A 520 3.44 -29.03 -16.37
N GLY A 521 3.17 -30.31 -16.10
CA GLY A 521 3.46 -31.43 -17.02
C GLY A 521 4.64 -32.32 -16.63
N VAL A 522 5.27 -32.12 -15.47
CA VAL A 522 6.30 -33.07 -15.02
C VAL A 522 5.63 -34.34 -14.49
N LYS A 523 5.78 -35.45 -15.21
CA LYS A 523 5.65 -36.79 -14.62
C LYS A 523 6.91 -37.04 -13.78
N ILE A 524 6.85 -36.80 -12.47
CA ILE A 524 7.88 -37.31 -11.54
C ILE A 524 7.29 -38.51 -10.81
N SER A 525 7.04 -39.59 -11.56
CA SER A 525 7.08 -40.92 -10.96
C SER A 525 8.51 -41.41 -11.13
N GLY A 526 9.30 -41.35 -10.07
CA GLY A 526 10.68 -41.80 -10.12
C GLY A 526 11.36 -41.54 -8.80
N LYS A 527 11.56 -42.64 -8.05
CA LYS A 527 12.43 -42.73 -6.88
C LYS A 527 13.71 -41.93 -7.11
N GLY A 528 14.20 -41.28 -6.06
CA GLY A 528 15.47 -40.57 -6.07
C GLY A 528 16.57 -41.51 -6.50
N ASP A 529 16.94 -41.45 -7.79
CA ASP A 529 18.20 -41.94 -8.32
C ASP A 529 18.48 -41.21 -9.64
N GLY A 530 19.75 -40.84 -9.83
CA GLY A 530 20.20 -39.95 -10.89
C GLY A 530 19.87 -40.45 -12.29
N VAL A 531 19.23 -39.61 -13.09
CA VAL A 531 19.06 -39.84 -14.54
C VAL A 531 19.47 -38.58 -15.30
N LYS A 532 20.42 -38.77 -16.23
CA LYS A 532 20.92 -37.79 -17.18
C LYS A 532 19.78 -37.38 -18.12
N SER A 533 19.51 -36.08 -18.22
CA SER A 533 18.63 -35.55 -19.27
C SER A 533 19.43 -35.41 -20.57
N GLU A 534 19.14 -36.27 -21.54
CA GLU A 534 19.44 -35.99 -22.94
C GLU A 534 18.45 -34.93 -23.43
N THR A 535 18.89 -33.67 -23.43
CA THR A 535 18.33 -32.63 -24.29
C THR A 535 19.48 -32.03 -25.11
N ASN A 536 19.27 -32.02 -26.42
CA ASN A 536 20.24 -31.60 -27.41
C ASN A 536 20.74 -30.17 -27.14
N GLY A 537 22.06 -30.04 -27.00
CA GLY A 537 22.77 -28.85 -27.44
C GLY A 537 22.80 -27.64 -26.49
N VAL A 538 23.06 -27.81 -25.20
CA VAL A 538 23.69 -26.76 -24.38
C VAL A 538 24.75 -27.40 -23.49
N LYS A 539 25.99 -26.88 -23.55
CA LYS A 539 27.11 -27.38 -22.74
C LYS A 539 26.75 -27.33 -21.26
N ALA A 540 26.79 -28.49 -20.60
CA ALA A 540 26.61 -28.65 -19.17
C ALA A 540 27.69 -27.88 -18.40
N SER A 541 27.27 -26.89 -17.60
CA SER A 541 28.04 -26.46 -16.44
C SER A 541 27.71 -27.41 -15.29
N ASN A 542 28.73 -27.96 -14.63
CA ASN A 542 28.61 -28.79 -13.43
C ASN A 542 27.78 -28.05 -12.35
N ALA A 543 26.50 -28.41 -12.22
CA ALA A 543 25.65 -27.98 -11.12
C ALA A 543 25.62 -29.10 -10.07
N GLU A 544 25.86 -28.73 -8.81
CA GLU A 544 25.75 -29.63 -7.66
C GLU A 544 24.33 -30.23 -7.55
N PRO A 545 24.17 -31.43 -6.98
CA PRO A 545 22.87 -32.07 -6.82
C PRO A 545 21.97 -31.21 -5.91
N VAL A 546 20.91 -30.66 -6.49
CA VAL A 546 19.91 -29.88 -5.76
C VAL A 546 19.10 -30.84 -4.88
N ALA A 547 19.17 -30.65 -3.55
CA ALA A 547 18.39 -31.42 -2.60
C ALA A 547 16.90 -31.30 -2.91
N LYS A 548 16.13 -32.40 -2.87
CA LYS A 548 14.68 -32.39 -3.11
C LYS A 548 13.90 -32.69 -1.83
N ILE A 549 12.73 -32.09 -1.67
CA ILE A 549 11.81 -32.31 -0.54
C ILE A 549 10.43 -32.76 -1.06
N PRO A 550 9.69 -33.59 -0.32
CA PRO A 550 8.40 -34.12 -0.76
C PRO A 550 7.23 -33.19 -0.41
N PHE A 551 6.20 -33.29 -1.23
CA PHE A 551 4.92 -32.63 -1.07
C PHE A 551 3.80 -33.61 -1.34
N VAL A 552 2.71 -33.54 -0.58
CA VAL A 552 1.48 -34.30 -0.83
C VAL A 552 0.52 -33.44 -1.63
N VAL A 553 0.09 -33.92 -2.79
CA VAL A 553 -0.64 -33.16 -3.80
C VAL A 553 -1.95 -33.85 -4.13
N PHE A 554 -3.07 -33.15 -3.98
CA PHE A 554 -4.37 -33.60 -4.46
C PHE A 554 -4.67 -32.90 -5.77
N THR A 555 -4.81 -33.65 -6.87
CA THR A 555 -5.13 -33.10 -8.20
C THR A 555 -6.60 -33.34 -8.54
N GLY A 556 -7.18 -32.54 -9.44
CA GLY A 556 -8.58 -32.76 -9.84
C GLY A 556 -9.61 -32.33 -8.79
N VAL A 557 -9.25 -31.39 -7.91
CA VAL A 557 -10.11 -30.85 -6.84
C VAL A 557 -11.23 -30.02 -7.47
N GLY A 558 -12.38 -30.65 -7.71
CA GLY A 558 -13.60 -30.04 -8.25
C GLY A 558 -14.62 -29.65 -7.17
N CYS A 559 -15.78 -29.17 -7.61
CA CYS A 559 -16.89 -28.85 -6.70
C CYS A 559 -17.52 -30.11 -6.10
N THR A 560 -17.85 -30.05 -4.82
CA THR A 560 -18.64 -31.05 -4.09
C THR A 560 -19.92 -30.43 -3.53
N ALA A 561 -20.91 -31.26 -3.17
CA ALA A 561 -22.12 -30.77 -2.52
C ALA A 561 -21.84 -30.41 -1.05
N SER A 562 -21.17 -31.32 -0.34
CA SER A 562 -20.74 -31.12 1.04
C SER A 562 -19.31 -30.61 1.15
N SER A 563 -19.00 -30.01 2.29
CA SER A 563 -17.65 -29.59 2.64
C SER A 563 -16.94 -30.72 3.38
N TYR A 564 -15.68 -30.98 3.08
CA TYR A 564 -14.90 -32.05 3.67
C TYR A 564 -13.57 -31.53 4.20
N ARG A 565 -13.06 -32.15 5.25
CA ARG A 565 -11.73 -31.95 5.80
C ARG A 565 -10.92 -33.21 5.57
N ILE A 566 -9.74 -33.10 4.99
CA ILE A 566 -8.83 -34.20 4.69
C ILE A 566 -7.61 -34.04 5.58
N ASP A 567 -7.53 -34.83 6.64
CA ASP A 567 -6.38 -34.90 7.53
C ASP A 567 -5.37 -35.88 6.93
N VAL A 568 -4.09 -35.50 6.82
CA VAL A 568 -3.03 -36.26 6.14
C VAL A 568 -1.93 -36.62 7.13
N PHE A 569 -1.53 -37.87 7.11
CA PHE A 569 -0.57 -38.45 8.05
C PHE A 569 0.52 -39.25 7.32
N ALA A 570 1.63 -39.45 8.01
CA ALA A 570 2.73 -40.27 7.55
C ALA A 570 2.28 -41.73 7.28
N PRO A 571 2.96 -42.46 6.38
CA PRO A 571 2.57 -43.81 5.97
C PRO A 571 2.40 -44.80 7.14
N ASP A 572 3.16 -44.61 8.22
CA ASP A 572 3.24 -45.44 9.43
C ASP A 572 2.66 -44.73 10.67
N ALA A 573 1.74 -43.78 10.49
CA ALA A 573 1.12 -43.04 11.59
C ALA A 573 0.46 -43.95 12.64
N GLN A 574 0.81 -43.77 13.92
CA GLN A 574 0.25 -44.55 15.03
C GLN A 574 -1.13 -44.04 15.47
N THR A 575 -1.40 -42.76 15.23
CA THR A 575 -2.69 -42.12 15.51
C THR A 575 -3.09 -41.24 14.34
N LEU A 576 -4.37 -41.30 13.97
CA LEU A 576 -4.97 -40.47 12.92
C LEU A 576 -5.76 -39.30 13.51
N THR A 577 -5.33 -38.82 14.67
CA THR A 577 -5.91 -37.62 15.30
C THR A 577 -5.15 -36.37 14.83
N PRO A 578 -5.80 -35.40 14.18
CA PRO A 578 -5.11 -34.25 13.60
C PRO A 578 -4.74 -33.24 14.70
N HIS A 579 -3.51 -33.32 15.21
CA HIS A 579 -3.00 -32.39 16.22
C HIS A 579 -1.48 -32.14 16.04
N VAL A 580 -1.10 -30.93 15.64
CA VAL A 580 0.30 -30.60 15.28
C VAL A 580 1.29 -30.72 16.47
N PRO A 581 0.95 -30.33 17.71
CA PRO A 581 1.87 -30.50 18.85
C PRO A 581 2.03 -31.95 19.33
N ASP A 582 0.95 -32.75 19.28
CA ASP A 582 0.90 -34.05 19.99
C ASP A 582 0.94 -35.26 19.05
N ASN A 583 0.73 -35.07 17.76
CA ASN A 583 0.81 -36.12 16.76
C ASN A 583 2.03 -35.87 15.84
N PRO A 584 3.17 -36.51 16.11
CA PRO A 584 4.37 -36.36 15.28
C PRO A 584 4.20 -36.96 13.88
N ASP A 585 3.13 -37.74 13.64
CA ASP A 585 2.84 -38.38 12.37
C ASP A 585 1.89 -37.54 11.49
N PHE A 586 1.35 -36.44 12.00
CA PHE A 586 0.43 -35.58 11.25
C PHE A 586 1.19 -34.65 10.30
N ILE A 587 0.96 -34.84 8.99
CA ILE A 587 1.60 -34.06 7.91
C ILE A 587 0.88 -32.72 7.73
N GLY A 588 -0.46 -32.73 7.75
CA GLY A 588 -1.24 -31.51 7.56
C GLY A 588 -2.69 -31.81 7.18
N GLN A 589 -3.47 -30.77 6.90
CA GLN A 589 -4.89 -30.89 6.60
C GLN A 589 -5.27 -30.06 5.38
N VAL A 590 -6.21 -30.58 4.57
CA VAL A 590 -6.79 -29.90 3.42
C VAL A 590 -8.31 -29.84 3.58
N THR A 591 -8.87 -28.64 3.61
CA THR A 591 -10.33 -28.45 3.62
C THR A 591 -10.86 -28.18 2.21
N ARG A 592 -11.93 -28.88 1.84
CA ARG A 592 -12.66 -28.78 0.58
C ARG A 592 -14.06 -28.26 0.85
N LEU A 593 -14.36 -27.06 0.40
CA LEU A 593 -15.69 -26.47 0.58
C LEU A 593 -16.67 -26.99 -0.49
N GLY A 594 -17.82 -27.46 -0.03
CA GLY A 594 -18.95 -27.81 -0.87
C GLY A 594 -19.79 -26.59 -1.22
N MET A 595 -20.43 -26.62 -2.38
CA MET A 595 -21.30 -25.55 -2.85
C MET A 595 -22.72 -25.62 -2.29
N GLY A 596 -23.03 -26.68 -1.53
CA GLY A 596 -24.38 -26.98 -1.08
C GLY A 596 -25.22 -27.70 -2.15
N PRO A 597 -26.32 -28.35 -1.73
CA PRO A 597 -27.26 -28.98 -2.64
C PRO A 597 -27.98 -27.92 -3.50
N GLY A 598 -28.26 -28.25 -4.76
CA GLY A 598 -29.03 -27.38 -5.65
C GLY A 598 -30.43 -27.09 -5.12
N ARG A 599 -31.08 -26.03 -5.64
CA ARG A 599 -32.40 -25.53 -5.19
C ARG A 599 -33.54 -26.57 -5.18
N ALA A 600 -33.35 -27.74 -5.78
CA ALA A 600 -34.31 -28.85 -5.81
C ALA A 600 -33.82 -30.11 -5.05
N GLY A 601 -32.73 -30.03 -4.28
CA GLY A 601 -32.11 -31.19 -3.61
C GLY A 601 -31.36 -32.15 -4.56
N VAL A 602 -31.24 -31.81 -5.85
CA VAL A 602 -30.54 -32.60 -6.86
C VAL A 602 -29.41 -31.78 -7.47
N GLY A 603 -28.20 -32.34 -7.50
CA GLY A 603 -27.01 -31.72 -8.07
C GLY A 603 -26.40 -30.60 -7.22
N LEU A 604 -25.35 -29.96 -7.76
CA LEU A 604 -24.64 -28.87 -7.09
C LEU A 604 -25.37 -27.54 -7.28
N GLN A 605 -25.46 -26.74 -6.23
CA GLN A 605 -25.88 -25.35 -6.36
C GLN A 605 -24.88 -24.60 -7.26
N ASN A 606 -25.38 -23.87 -8.26
CA ASN A 606 -24.56 -23.07 -9.19
C ASN A 606 -23.45 -23.87 -9.94
N SER A 607 -23.72 -25.11 -10.37
CA SER A 607 -22.76 -25.98 -11.07
C SER A 607 -22.04 -25.35 -12.27
N GLY A 608 -22.66 -24.36 -12.94
CA GLY A 608 -22.04 -23.58 -14.03
C GLY A 608 -20.86 -22.68 -13.60
N ARG A 609 -20.67 -22.47 -12.30
CA ARG A 609 -19.53 -21.71 -11.71
C ARG A 609 -18.38 -22.61 -11.26
N CYS A 610 -18.49 -23.93 -11.45
CA CYS A 610 -17.42 -24.85 -11.11
C CYS A 610 -16.20 -24.64 -11.99
N ARG A 611 -15.05 -24.39 -11.34
CA ARG A 611 -13.75 -24.15 -11.97
C ARG A 611 -13.43 -25.25 -12.98
N LYS A 612 -13.13 -24.88 -14.22
CA LYS A 612 -12.57 -25.77 -15.26
C LYS A 612 -11.31 -25.11 -15.83
N PRO A 613 -10.11 -25.73 -15.72
CA PRO A 613 -9.84 -27.06 -15.14
C PRO A 613 -9.86 -27.08 -13.61
N ALA A 614 -10.09 -28.27 -13.04
CA ALA A 614 -10.13 -28.50 -11.58
C ALA A 614 -8.82 -28.08 -10.89
N ALA A 615 -8.91 -27.73 -9.61
CA ALA A 615 -7.78 -27.21 -8.84
C ALA A 615 -6.82 -28.32 -8.34
N SER A 616 -5.66 -27.92 -7.83
CA SER A 616 -4.78 -28.78 -7.03
C SER A 616 -4.63 -28.24 -5.61
N ARG A 617 -4.33 -29.10 -4.64
CA ARG A 617 -3.98 -28.74 -3.25
C ARG A 617 -2.67 -29.41 -2.87
N VAL A 618 -1.81 -28.73 -2.12
CA VAL A 618 -0.46 -29.20 -1.84
C VAL A 618 -0.17 -29.03 -0.34
N LEU A 619 0.45 -30.02 0.28
CA LEU A 619 1.00 -29.98 1.64
C LEU A 619 2.51 -30.22 1.58
N ASN A 620 3.32 -29.37 2.22
CA ASN A 620 4.75 -29.62 2.39
C ASN A 620 4.94 -30.76 3.38
N ALA A 621 5.72 -31.78 3.00
CA ALA A 621 6.01 -32.93 3.84
C ALA A 621 7.52 -33.12 4.09
N GLU A 622 8.32 -32.04 4.02
CA GLU A 622 9.78 -32.05 4.24
C GLU A 622 10.18 -32.73 5.54
N LYS A 623 9.47 -32.47 6.64
CA LYS A 623 9.72 -33.11 7.94
C LYS A 623 9.57 -34.64 7.91
N PHE A 624 8.87 -35.15 6.90
CA PHE A 624 8.58 -36.56 6.69
C PHE A 624 9.38 -37.13 5.51
N ALA A 625 10.38 -36.41 4.99
CA ALA A 625 11.15 -36.82 3.82
C ALA A 625 11.73 -38.22 3.95
N ASP A 626 12.32 -38.58 5.09
CA ASP A 626 12.89 -39.91 5.29
C ASP A 626 11.81 -41.00 5.24
N ARG A 627 10.65 -40.75 5.84
CA ARG A 627 9.51 -41.68 5.90
C ARG A 627 8.83 -41.85 4.54
N LEU A 628 8.62 -40.75 3.82
CA LEU A 628 8.02 -40.75 2.48
C LEU A 628 8.98 -41.25 1.39
N SER A 629 10.29 -41.18 1.61
CA SER A 629 11.28 -41.82 0.73
C SER A 629 11.26 -43.34 0.89
N ALA A 630 11.03 -43.83 2.11
CA ALA A 630 10.93 -45.25 2.41
C ALA A 630 9.60 -45.84 1.90
N GLU A 631 8.51 -45.08 2.03
CA GLU A 631 7.18 -45.49 1.61
C GLU A 631 6.43 -44.33 0.92
N ASP A 632 6.28 -44.43 -0.40
CA ASP A 632 5.71 -43.38 -1.26
C ASP A 632 4.16 -43.34 -1.20
N ARG A 633 3.62 -43.23 0.02
CA ARG A 633 2.20 -43.04 0.30
C ARG A 633 1.97 -42.22 1.56
N VAL A 634 0.74 -41.75 1.72
CA VAL A 634 0.25 -41.11 2.96
C VAL A 634 -1.04 -41.77 3.41
N GLN A 635 -1.35 -41.66 4.69
CA GLN A 635 -2.67 -41.99 5.20
C GLN A 635 -3.53 -40.73 5.24
N ILE A 636 -4.84 -40.86 4.95
CA ILE A 636 -5.77 -39.73 5.06
C ILE A 636 -7.02 -40.10 5.84
N VAL A 637 -7.59 -39.12 6.54
CA VAL A 637 -8.93 -39.18 7.13
C VAL A 637 -9.77 -38.07 6.52
N VAL A 638 -10.85 -38.44 5.85
CA VAL A 638 -11.78 -37.48 5.23
C VAL A 638 -13.00 -37.34 6.11
N THR A 639 -13.30 -36.14 6.59
CA THR A 639 -14.44 -35.84 7.46
C THR A 639 -15.39 -34.89 6.74
N ASP A 640 -16.66 -35.27 6.56
CA ASP A 640 -17.70 -34.34 6.13
C ASP A 640 -17.95 -33.32 7.26
N LEU A 641 -17.84 -32.05 6.92
CA LEU A 641 -17.97 -30.95 7.87
C LEU A 641 -19.43 -30.57 8.15
N GLN A 642 -20.39 -31.10 7.39
CA GLN A 642 -21.81 -30.85 7.63
C GLN A 642 -22.34 -31.65 8.82
N ASP A 643 -21.94 -32.93 8.93
CA ASP A 643 -22.41 -33.85 9.96
C ASP A 643 -21.29 -34.43 10.85
N GLY A 644 -20.03 -34.10 10.54
CA GLY A 644 -18.85 -34.59 11.26
C GLY A 644 -18.49 -36.04 10.92
N ARG A 645 -19.15 -36.66 9.94
CA ARG A 645 -18.95 -38.07 9.59
C ARG A 645 -17.63 -38.27 8.86
N GLN A 646 -16.85 -39.26 9.28
CA GLN A 646 -15.69 -39.71 8.51
C GLN A 646 -16.13 -40.60 7.34
N LEU A 647 -15.61 -40.30 6.15
CA LEU A 647 -15.82 -41.05 4.93
C LEU A 647 -14.86 -42.23 4.89
N THR A 648 -15.34 -43.37 4.39
CA THR A 648 -14.47 -44.51 4.09
C THR A 648 -13.62 -44.24 2.86
N GLU A 649 -12.58 -45.04 2.66
CA GLU A 649 -11.70 -44.92 1.50
C GLU A 649 -12.43 -45.10 0.17
N GLU A 650 -13.42 -45.98 0.13
CA GLU A 650 -14.28 -46.19 -1.03
C GLU A 650 -15.12 -44.93 -1.32
N GLU A 651 -15.66 -44.29 -0.28
CA GLU A 651 -16.52 -43.11 -0.44
C GLU A 651 -15.77 -41.90 -0.97
N TYR A 652 -14.57 -41.60 -0.44
CA TYR A 652 -13.83 -40.43 -0.91
C TYR A 652 -13.14 -40.67 -2.26
N LYS A 653 -12.82 -41.93 -2.65
CA LYS A 653 -12.20 -42.22 -3.95
C LYS A 653 -13.11 -41.95 -5.14
N GLU A 654 -14.41 -42.09 -4.95
CA GLU A 654 -15.43 -41.73 -5.94
C GLU A 654 -15.58 -40.21 -6.12
N LEU A 655 -15.02 -39.42 -5.20
CA LEU A 655 -15.02 -37.96 -5.27
C LEU A 655 -13.74 -37.44 -5.95
N PRO A 656 -13.86 -36.53 -6.94
CA PRO A 656 -12.70 -36.06 -7.70
C PRO A 656 -11.80 -35.19 -6.82
N GLY A 657 -10.52 -35.54 -6.71
CA GLY A 657 -9.48 -34.78 -6.00
C GLY A 657 -9.37 -35.01 -4.49
N PHE A 658 -9.79 -36.17 -4.02
CA PHE A 658 -9.53 -36.64 -2.64
C PHE A 658 -8.34 -37.60 -2.55
N GLN A 659 -7.75 -37.97 -3.69
CA GLN A 659 -6.60 -38.87 -3.74
C GLN A 659 -5.29 -38.06 -3.68
N PRO A 660 -4.42 -38.33 -2.71
CA PRO A 660 -3.12 -37.69 -2.59
C PRO A 660 -2.08 -38.36 -3.50
N GLU A 661 -1.18 -37.54 -4.05
CA GLU A 661 0.00 -37.94 -4.81
C GLU A 661 1.24 -37.30 -4.17
N ILE A 662 2.35 -38.02 -4.02
CA ILE A 662 3.58 -37.43 -3.48
C ILE A 662 4.46 -36.92 -4.63
N ILE A 663 4.95 -35.69 -4.51
CA ILE A 663 5.82 -35.05 -5.51
C ILE A 663 7.09 -34.53 -4.84
N TRP A 664 8.24 -34.84 -5.42
CA TRP A 664 9.55 -34.43 -4.92
C TRP A 664 10.12 -33.26 -5.72
N LEU A 665 10.36 -32.14 -5.05
CA LEU A 665 10.74 -30.87 -5.68
C LEU A 665 12.05 -30.33 -5.12
N PRO A 666 12.84 -29.56 -5.90
CA PRO A 666 14.05 -28.90 -5.40
C PRO A 666 13.79 -28.03 -4.16
N LYS A 667 14.65 -28.14 -3.16
CA LYS A 667 14.67 -27.31 -1.95
C LYS A 667 15.10 -25.88 -2.33
N ALA A 668 14.30 -24.91 -1.91
CA ALA A 668 14.49 -23.49 -2.20
C ALA A 668 15.77 -22.89 -1.65
#